data_AF-A0A4V2QBN0-F1
#
_entry.id   AF-A0A4V2QBN0-F1
#
_cell.length_a   1.000
_cell.length_b   1.000
_cell.length_c   1.000
_cell.angle_alpha   90.00
_cell.angle_beta   90.00
_cell.angle_gamma   90.00
#
_symmetry.space_group_name_H-M   'P 1'
#
loop_
_entity.id
_entity.type
_entity.pdbx_description
1 polymer ?
#
loop_
_entity_poly.entity_id
_entity_poly.type
_entity_poly.pdbx_seq_one_letter_code
_entity_poly.pdbx_strand_id
1 'polypeptide(L)'
;MPVKTRRPFALGMIVLAAAALAALIFAIVLLIRGVAGLAMPHMQTPDQIRAVLLDDAWAAYFDESHTRQEQETFLSSTLDEAAAQGANTVLLTGQTPGGGVLARKLDSAEPAPMVSESDSLFSSFDPIRILMQQASQRGMLVALYRPEELAAKDWMTETADRYGLTLYEPSGEGVSARYTAEGQPELTLAQQSPALAVAICQLQPGTGVVLGSLSGLVNGTESAAVTLQYLSGDGLPEIAQQQFSQTLAIVSPDPASKVYTDTIFLMGTSDPNQPLTVNGQNVERYSSYGMWGLEVSLAEGDNVFTAQQGESSVSITLTKPAPTSGSGGSGTPEIVSDGSVAAQPGQLLRVTSTLASALPDYQDTSTIAMTAYEGAVAEVTDSVSFVSGSKRTYAYQLPDGNYIKAADCELLEEGTAQAAFTGLSASEENGIEYLTFTGSGTPYYTHIWEGNEFTLHFYSATFSGELPQNFGFEGASVTVEPEENGFSLHFTFQDSDPLWGYFVDYTAEGGSRIALKHQPVRSSDPALPLAGVTVLLDPGHGGDDMGAPGSPVEDFPQESELNLSAALAAKYRLEQLGATVTMTRDTDVFYTLAERMEMLNSQKPDFFIAIHHNSAAMNADLNQVGGTEAYWFYTEGKPLATALSANVSLTTGRNDRGPKYSAFYVTRSNICPAVLLELGFVSNPAEYESCATLEGLWSEGGAIAQAVLDSVPG
;
A
#
# COMPACT_ATOMS: atom_id res chain seq x y z
N MET A 1 73.45 -79.81 -11.34
CA MET A 1 72.94 -78.54 -11.91
C MET A 1 71.58 -78.22 -11.29
N PRO A 2 71.20 -76.95 -11.13
CA PRO A 2 70.95 -76.34 -9.82
C PRO A 2 69.49 -75.90 -9.55
N VAL A 3 69.22 -75.72 -8.25
CA VAL A 3 68.37 -74.74 -7.53
C VAL A 3 67.13 -74.18 -8.24
N LYS A 4 65.94 -74.47 -7.69
CA LYS A 4 64.79 -73.55 -7.63
C LYS A 4 63.98 -73.76 -6.34
N THR A 5 64.44 -73.16 -5.25
CA THR A 5 63.65 -72.98 -4.02
C THR A 5 62.66 -71.84 -4.22
N ARG A 6 61.36 -72.18 -4.28
CA ARG A 6 60.24 -71.24 -4.41
C ARG A 6 60.11 -70.38 -3.15
N ARG A 7 60.15 -69.06 -3.32
CA ARG A 7 59.89 -68.04 -2.29
C ARG A 7 58.39 -68.04 -1.93
N PRO A 8 57.99 -67.90 -0.65
CA PRO A 8 56.60 -67.66 -0.28
C PRO A 8 56.30 -66.16 -0.33
N PHE A 9 56.52 -65.52 -1.49
CA PHE A 9 56.14 -64.12 -1.69
C PHE A 9 54.66 -63.96 -2.10
N ALA A 10 54.05 -65.04 -2.62
CA ALA A 10 52.66 -65.03 -3.06
C ALA A 10 51.64 -65.10 -1.89
N LEU A 11 51.97 -65.82 -0.80
CA LEU A 11 51.02 -65.99 0.31
C LEU A 11 50.89 -64.71 1.15
N GLY A 12 51.99 -63.97 1.33
CA GLY A 12 51.97 -62.68 2.04
C GLY A 12 51.20 -61.59 1.29
N MET A 13 51.29 -61.56 -0.04
CA MET A 13 50.50 -60.62 -0.86
C MET A 13 49.02 -60.98 -0.92
N ILE A 14 48.67 -62.27 -0.87
CA ILE A 14 47.25 -62.69 -0.81
C ILE A 14 46.63 -62.34 0.55
N VAL A 15 47.37 -62.47 1.65
CA VAL A 15 46.87 -62.08 2.99
C VAL A 15 46.78 -60.55 3.12
N LEU A 16 47.74 -59.80 2.58
CA LEU A 16 47.65 -58.32 2.53
C LEU A 16 46.53 -57.83 1.59
N ALA A 17 46.32 -58.48 0.44
CA ALA A 17 45.23 -58.16 -0.47
C ALA A 17 43.86 -58.52 0.14
N ALA A 18 43.75 -59.64 0.87
CA ALA A 18 42.53 -60.01 1.58
C ALA A 18 42.22 -59.08 2.76
N ALA A 19 43.25 -58.63 3.50
CA ALA A 19 43.09 -57.65 4.57
C ALA A 19 42.74 -56.26 4.03
N ALA A 20 43.35 -55.84 2.91
CA ALA A 20 43.02 -54.59 2.22
C ALA A 20 41.63 -54.63 1.59
N LEU A 21 41.21 -55.77 1.02
CA LEU A 21 39.86 -55.97 0.50
C LEU A 21 38.83 -56.04 1.63
N ALA A 22 39.15 -56.65 2.77
CA ALA A 22 38.28 -56.65 3.94
C ALA A 22 38.17 -55.25 4.57
N ALA A 23 39.26 -54.48 4.61
CA ALA A 23 39.25 -53.08 5.05
C ALA A 23 38.51 -52.17 4.07
N LEU A 24 38.62 -52.43 2.76
CA LEU A 24 37.89 -51.71 1.71
C LEU A 24 36.40 -52.09 1.73
N ILE A 25 36.04 -53.36 1.96
CA ILE A 25 34.65 -53.79 2.15
C ILE A 25 34.11 -53.24 3.46
N PHE A 26 34.89 -53.17 4.54
CA PHE A 26 34.47 -52.55 5.80
C PHE A 26 34.33 -51.03 5.67
N ALA A 27 35.21 -50.37 4.92
CA ALA A 27 35.12 -48.95 4.60
C ALA A 27 33.96 -48.66 3.63
N ILE A 28 33.69 -49.52 2.66
CA ILE A 28 32.53 -49.46 1.76
C ILE A 28 31.25 -49.81 2.51
N VAL A 29 31.26 -50.71 3.49
CA VAL A 29 30.10 -50.98 4.35
C VAL A 29 29.88 -49.83 5.33
N LEU A 30 30.93 -49.14 5.80
CA LEU A 30 30.81 -47.91 6.59
C LEU A 30 30.44 -46.70 5.73
N LEU A 31 30.83 -46.65 4.45
CA LEU A 31 30.40 -45.64 3.47
C LEU A 31 28.97 -45.91 3.02
N ILE A 32 28.58 -47.16 2.75
CA ILE A 32 27.21 -47.55 2.41
C ILE A 32 26.31 -47.43 3.65
N ARG A 33 26.78 -47.72 4.87
CA ARG A 33 26.03 -47.43 6.11
C ARG A 33 26.09 -45.97 6.53
N GLY A 34 27.08 -45.20 6.07
CA GLY A 34 27.17 -43.75 6.25
C GLY A 34 26.34 -42.98 5.22
N VAL A 35 26.14 -43.56 4.03
CA VAL A 35 25.29 -43.03 2.95
C VAL A 35 23.84 -43.54 3.10
N ALA A 36 23.62 -44.75 3.63
CA ALA A 36 22.31 -45.26 4.07
C ALA A 36 22.01 -44.93 5.55
N GLY A 37 22.84 -44.08 6.17
CA GLY A 37 22.75 -43.67 7.57
C GLY A 37 22.82 -42.16 7.77
N LEU A 38 22.54 -41.38 6.73
CA LEU A 38 21.67 -40.23 6.91
C LEU A 38 20.26 -40.72 6.56
N ALA A 39 19.72 -41.58 7.42
CA ALA A 39 18.30 -41.42 7.69
C ALA A 39 18.19 -39.95 8.10
N MET A 40 17.67 -39.13 7.19
CA MET A 40 17.13 -37.83 7.57
C MET A 40 16.35 -38.09 8.85
N PRO A 41 16.61 -37.36 9.95
CA PRO A 41 15.81 -37.57 11.15
C PRO A 41 14.37 -37.61 10.68
N HIS A 42 13.64 -38.69 10.99
CA HIS A 42 12.20 -38.70 10.84
C HIS A 42 11.73 -37.60 11.77
N MET A 43 11.72 -36.37 11.25
CA MET A 43 11.22 -35.21 11.95
C MET A 43 9.76 -35.53 12.16
N GLN A 44 9.37 -35.61 13.43
CA GLN A 44 7.96 -35.67 13.76
C GLN A 44 7.33 -34.44 13.11
N THR A 45 6.30 -34.65 12.32
CA THR A 45 5.48 -33.56 11.80
C THR A 45 5.05 -32.73 13.00
N PRO A 46 5.38 -31.43 13.02
CA PRO A 46 4.99 -30.58 14.14
C PRO A 46 3.46 -30.51 14.21
N ASP A 47 2.91 -30.43 15.43
CA ASP A 47 1.45 -30.32 15.65
C ASP A 47 0.84 -29.10 14.94
N GLN A 48 1.68 -28.10 14.61
CA GLN A 48 1.34 -26.95 13.77
C GLN A 48 2.48 -26.66 12.78
N ILE A 49 2.14 -26.49 11.49
CA ILE A 49 3.08 -26.10 10.44
C ILE A 49 3.19 -24.58 10.38
N ARG A 50 4.42 -24.06 10.46
CA ARG A 50 4.79 -22.65 10.22
C ARG A 50 5.81 -22.66 9.09
N ALA A 51 5.41 -22.22 7.91
CA ALA A 51 6.18 -22.46 6.69
C ALA A 51 6.68 -21.18 6.02
N VAL A 52 7.91 -21.26 5.47
CA VAL A 52 8.41 -20.35 4.44
C VAL A 52 8.17 -20.98 3.06
N LEU A 53 7.67 -20.21 2.10
CA LEU A 53 7.42 -20.67 0.73
C LEU A 53 8.56 -20.22 -0.19
N LEU A 54 9.14 -21.15 -0.96
CA LEU A 54 10.12 -20.87 -2.01
C LEU A 54 9.51 -21.23 -3.37
N ASP A 55 9.42 -20.26 -4.28
CA ASP A 55 8.74 -20.38 -5.56
C ASP A 55 9.67 -20.17 -6.78
N ASP A 56 9.11 -19.94 -7.97
CA ASP A 56 9.89 -19.71 -9.19
C ASP A 56 10.70 -18.40 -9.17
N ALA A 57 10.37 -17.42 -8.32
CA ALA A 57 11.15 -16.19 -8.19
C ALA A 57 12.54 -16.48 -7.58
N TRP A 58 12.63 -17.50 -6.74
CA TRP A 58 13.90 -18.01 -6.20
C TRP A 58 14.78 -18.69 -7.26
N ALA A 59 14.16 -19.24 -8.31
CA ALA A 59 14.89 -20.00 -9.33
C ALA A 59 15.95 -19.17 -10.06
N ALA A 60 15.77 -17.85 -10.17
CA ALA A 60 16.73 -16.94 -10.77
C ALA A 60 18.06 -16.89 -10.00
N TYR A 61 18.06 -17.13 -8.69
CA TYR A 61 19.28 -17.10 -7.87
C TYR A 61 20.11 -18.40 -7.98
N PHE A 62 19.50 -19.49 -8.44
CA PHE A 62 20.16 -20.79 -8.60
C PHE A 62 20.70 -21.05 -10.02
N ASP A 63 20.65 -20.03 -10.87
CA ASP A 63 21.15 -20.10 -12.24
C ASP A 63 22.70 -20.01 -12.30
N GLU A 64 23.25 -19.98 -13.52
CA GLU A 64 24.71 -19.92 -13.74
C GLU A 64 25.32 -18.53 -13.47
N SER A 65 24.50 -17.51 -13.20
CA SER A 65 24.97 -16.16 -12.93
C SER A 65 25.47 -15.97 -11.48
N HIS A 66 25.20 -16.93 -10.59
CA HIS A 66 25.64 -16.93 -9.20
C HIS A 66 26.61 -18.08 -8.89
N THR A 67 27.61 -17.81 -8.07
CA THR A 67 28.55 -18.83 -7.57
C THR A 67 27.86 -19.74 -6.56
N ARG A 68 28.39 -20.96 -6.40
CA ARG A 68 27.95 -21.91 -5.37
C ARG A 68 27.96 -21.30 -3.97
N GLN A 69 28.96 -20.48 -3.66
CA GLN A 69 29.10 -19.86 -2.34
C GLN A 69 28.00 -18.82 -2.10
N GLU A 70 27.63 -18.03 -3.11
CA GLU A 70 26.52 -17.08 -3.03
C GLU A 70 25.19 -17.82 -2.82
N GLN A 71 24.97 -18.91 -3.55
CA GLN A 71 23.77 -19.74 -3.43
C GLN A 71 23.62 -20.41 -2.06
N GLU A 72 24.70 -20.97 -1.50
CA GLU A 72 24.70 -21.56 -0.15
C GLU A 72 24.52 -20.50 0.95
N THR A 73 25.07 -19.30 0.76
CA THR A 73 24.94 -18.18 1.69
C THR A 73 23.51 -17.67 1.72
N PHE A 74 22.90 -17.49 0.55
CA PHE A 74 21.51 -17.07 0.40
C PHE A 74 20.53 -18.06 1.05
N LEU A 75 20.68 -19.37 0.76
CA LEU A 75 19.88 -20.41 1.40
C LEU A 75 20.05 -20.38 2.93
N SER A 76 21.29 -20.22 3.42
CA SER A 76 21.56 -20.20 4.85
C SER A 76 20.92 -18.99 5.51
N SER A 77 21.09 -17.79 4.92
CA SER A 77 20.53 -16.55 5.49
C SER A 77 19.01 -16.59 5.53
N THR A 78 18.36 -17.04 4.46
CA THR A 78 16.90 -17.16 4.44
C THR A 78 16.40 -18.18 5.46
N LEU A 79 17.07 -19.32 5.58
CA LEU A 79 16.63 -20.33 6.55
C LEU A 79 16.95 -19.92 8.00
N ASP A 80 18.07 -19.25 8.25
CA ASP A 80 18.38 -18.67 9.57
C ASP A 80 17.33 -17.67 9.99
N GLU A 81 16.94 -16.78 9.08
CA GLU A 81 15.89 -15.80 9.30
C GLU A 81 14.54 -16.48 9.52
N ALA A 82 14.13 -17.40 8.65
CA ALA A 82 12.88 -18.14 8.80
C ALA A 82 12.82 -18.93 10.11
N ALA A 83 13.91 -19.62 10.49
CA ALA A 83 14.00 -20.36 11.74
C ALA A 83 13.97 -19.45 12.98
N ALA A 84 14.64 -18.30 12.93
CA ALA A 84 14.58 -17.29 13.99
C ALA A 84 13.16 -16.74 14.18
N GLN A 85 12.37 -16.67 13.11
CA GLN A 85 10.95 -16.30 13.11
C GLN A 85 10.01 -17.46 13.45
N GLY A 86 10.55 -18.61 13.88
CA GLY A 86 9.77 -19.75 14.33
C GLY A 86 9.15 -20.58 13.21
N ALA A 87 9.59 -20.41 11.96
CA ALA A 87 9.27 -21.35 10.90
C ALA A 87 9.86 -22.72 11.23
N ASN A 88 9.06 -23.75 11.03
CA ASN A 88 9.42 -25.14 11.26
C ASN A 88 9.26 -25.98 9.99
N THR A 89 8.93 -25.36 8.87
CA THR A 89 8.72 -26.00 7.58
C THR A 89 9.17 -25.08 6.44
N VAL A 90 9.67 -25.66 5.35
CA VAL A 90 9.93 -25.02 4.06
C VAL A 90 9.02 -25.69 3.04
N LEU A 91 8.21 -24.90 2.34
CA LEU A 91 7.40 -25.35 1.22
C LEU A 91 8.04 -24.93 -0.10
N LEU A 92 8.21 -25.86 -1.01
CA LEU A 92 8.70 -25.62 -2.36
C LEU A 92 7.51 -25.64 -3.35
N THR A 93 7.41 -24.63 -4.21
CA THR A 93 6.38 -24.53 -5.26
C THR A 93 6.97 -23.98 -6.58
N GLY A 94 6.22 -24.00 -7.69
CA GLY A 94 6.68 -23.46 -8.98
C GLY A 94 5.61 -23.43 -10.08
N GLN A 95 5.66 -22.44 -10.96
CA GLN A 95 4.65 -22.06 -11.96
C GLN A 95 5.00 -22.53 -13.39
N THR A 96 6.28 -22.57 -13.75
CA THR A 96 6.71 -22.69 -15.16
C THR A 96 6.43 -24.07 -15.78
N PRO A 97 5.95 -24.15 -17.05
CA PRO A 97 5.67 -25.40 -17.78
C PRO A 97 6.85 -26.37 -17.99
N GLY A 98 8.07 -26.00 -17.61
CA GLY A 98 9.26 -26.87 -17.63
C GLY A 98 10.00 -26.92 -16.29
N GLY A 99 9.34 -26.45 -15.22
CA GLY A 99 9.92 -26.20 -13.90
C GLY A 99 11.01 -25.13 -13.92
N GLY A 100 11.12 -24.37 -12.84
CA GLY A 100 12.21 -23.41 -12.66
C GLY A 100 13.57 -24.11 -12.72
N VAL A 101 14.65 -23.34 -12.52
CA VAL A 101 16.03 -23.86 -12.43
C VAL A 101 16.17 -25.06 -11.46
N LEU A 102 15.30 -25.14 -10.44
CA LEU A 102 15.17 -26.27 -9.52
C LEU A 102 14.81 -27.61 -10.22
N ALA A 103 14.04 -27.57 -11.31
CA ALA A 103 13.69 -28.74 -12.13
C ALA A 103 14.65 -28.95 -13.32
N ARG A 104 15.14 -27.88 -13.97
CA ARG A 104 16.01 -28.00 -15.16
C ARG A 104 17.37 -28.67 -14.88
N LYS A 105 17.88 -28.62 -13.65
CA LYS A 105 19.08 -29.38 -13.24
C LYS A 105 18.80 -30.88 -12.95
N LEU A 106 17.53 -31.28 -12.80
CA LEU A 106 17.16 -32.69 -12.64
C LEU A 106 17.15 -33.45 -13.99
N ASP A 107 16.80 -32.77 -15.08
CA ASP A 107 16.76 -33.32 -16.46
C ASP A 107 18.11 -33.32 -17.19
N SER A 108 19.01 -32.39 -16.86
CA SER A 108 20.29 -32.21 -17.57
C SER A 108 21.47 -32.97 -16.94
N ALA A 109 21.22 -34.01 -16.16
CA ALA A 109 22.25 -34.91 -15.62
C ALA A 109 22.87 -35.86 -16.68
N GLU A 110 23.00 -35.43 -17.94
CA GLU A 110 23.98 -35.96 -18.86
C GLU A 110 25.35 -35.30 -18.58
N PRO A 111 26.46 -36.05 -18.59
CA PRO A 111 27.74 -35.55 -18.12
C PRO A 111 28.27 -34.49 -19.09
N ALA A 112 28.19 -33.22 -18.69
CA ALA A 112 28.88 -32.15 -19.40
C ALA A 112 30.39 -32.44 -19.44
N PRO A 113 31.05 -32.34 -20.61
CA PRO A 113 32.47 -32.59 -20.74
C PRO A 113 33.26 -31.43 -20.09
N MET A 114 33.90 -31.78 -18.97
CA MET A 114 35.13 -31.22 -18.40
C MET A 114 35.61 -29.83 -18.88
N VAL A 115 35.63 -28.87 -17.96
CA VAL A 115 36.66 -27.80 -17.94
C VAL A 115 37.34 -27.77 -16.56
N SER A 116 38.62 -28.16 -16.61
CA SER A 116 39.78 -28.08 -15.69
C SER A 116 39.65 -27.89 -14.17
N GLU A 117 40.01 -28.97 -13.47
CA GLU A 117 41.09 -29.08 -12.46
C GLU A 117 41.15 -28.06 -11.30
N SER A 118 40.23 -28.21 -10.35
CA SER A 118 40.63 -28.52 -8.96
C SER A 118 39.50 -29.28 -8.26
N ASP A 119 39.65 -30.59 -8.21
CA ASP A 119 38.92 -31.56 -7.38
C ASP A 119 37.39 -31.48 -7.33
N SER A 120 36.79 -31.91 -8.45
CA SER A 120 35.54 -32.67 -8.42
C SER A 120 35.84 -34.09 -7.93
N LEU A 121 35.18 -34.53 -6.85
CA LEU A 121 35.07 -35.96 -6.61
C LEU A 121 33.63 -36.46 -6.47
N PHE A 122 32.70 -35.81 -5.76
CA PHE A 122 31.27 -36.21 -5.82
C PHE A 122 30.31 -35.09 -5.37
N SER A 123 29.75 -34.32 -6.31
CA SER A 123 28.36 -33.77 -6.34
C SER A 123 28.27 -32.62 -7.34
N SER A 124 27.40 -32.76 -8.35
CA SER A 124 26.77 -31.60 -8.99
C SER A 124 26.06 -30.78 -7.90
N PHE A 125 26.13 -29.45 -7.96
CA PHE A 125 25.40 -28.59 -7.03
C PHE A 125 23.91 -28.96 -7.06
N ASP A 126 23.41 -29.51 -5.95
CA ASP A 126 22.04 -29.96 -5.75
C ASP A 126 21.37 -29.04 -4.73
N PRO A 127 20.67 -27.98 -5.19
CA PRO A 127 20.12 -26.96 -4.30
C PRO A 127 19.08 -27.52 -3.34
N ILE A 128 18.32 -28.56 -3.75
CA ILE A 128 17.28 -29.18 -2.91
C ILE A 128 17.94 -29.95 -1.78
N ARG A 129 18.99 -30.72 -2.06
CA ARG A 129 19.74 -31.41 -1.01
C ARG A 129 20.40 -30.45 -0.02
N ILE A 130 20.94 -29.33 -0.51
CA ILE A 130 21.57 -28.30 0.33
C ILE A 130 20.53 -27.61 1.21
N LEU A 131 19.39 -27.23 0.63
CA LEU A 131 18.24 -26.68 1.36
C LEU A 131 17.79 -27.66 2.46
N MET A 132 17.60 -28.92 2.15
CA MET A 132 17.20 -29.95 3.13
C MET A 132 18.21 -30.09 4.27
N GLN A 133 19.50 -30.05 3.96
CA GLN A 133 20.56 -30.11 4.97
C GLN A 133 20.52 -28.87 5.89
N GLN A 134 20.40 -27.69 5.32
CA GLN A 134 20.36 -26.44 6.07
C GLN A 134 19.05 -26.29 6.88
N ALA A 135 17.90 -26.68 6.31
CA ALA A 135 16.61 -26.69 6.98
C ALA A 135 16.63 -27.68 8.15
N SER A 136 17.19 -28.87 7.95
CA SER A 136 17.31 -29.88 9.02
C SER A 136 18.20 -29.41 10.17
N GLN A 137 19.27 -28.64 9.92
CA GLN A 137 20.11 -28.05 10.97
C GLN A 137 19.32 -27.08 11.87
N ARG A 138 18.21 -26.54 11.36
CA ARG A 138 17.32 -25.58 12.04
C ARG A 138 16.02 -26.23 12.53
N GLY A 139 15.90 -27.55 12.44
CA GLY A 139 14.70 -28.29 12.84
C GLY A 139 13.50 -28.04 11.93
N MET A 140 13.72 -27.59 10.69
CA MET A 140 12.67 -27.30 9.73
C MET A 140 12.42 -28.51 8.82
N LEU A 141 11.16 -28.90 8.67
CA LEU A 141 10.68 -29.83 7.65
C LEU A 141 10.87 -29.21 6.26
N VAL A 142 11.09 -30.02 5.22
CA VAL A 142 10.98 -29.58 3.82
C VAL A 142 9.89 -30.39 3.16
N ALA A 143 9.01 -29.72 2.41
CA ALA A 143 7.92 -30.35 1.67
C ALA A 143 7.66 -29.60 0.35
N LEU A 144 6.94 -30.26 -0.55
CA LEU A 144 6.48 -29.70 -1.82
C LEU A 144 5.02 -29.26 -1.69
N TYR A 145 4.64 -28.21 -2.40
CA TYR A 145 3.26 -27.74 -2.52
C TYR A 145 2.88 -27.59 -4.00
N ARG A 146 1.74 -28.18 -4.39
CA ARG A 146 1.17 -28.08 -5.74
C ARG A 146 -0.10 -27.21 -5.73
N PRO A 147 -0.13 -26.06 -6.41
CA PRO A 147 -1.36 -25.27 -6.56
C PRO A 147 -2.44 -25.98 -7.41
N GLU A 148 -3.72 -25.62 -7.19
CA GLU A 148 -4.88 -26.32 -7.77
C GLU A 148 -4.94 -26.23 -9.31
N GLU A 149 -4.51 -25.10 -9.87
CA GLU A 149 -4.51 -24.83 -11.32
C GLU A 149 -3.32 -25.46 -12.07
N LEU A 150 -2.38 -26.07 -11.34
CA LEU A 150 -1.27 -26.80 -11.93
C LEU A 150 -1.66 -28.27 -12.13
N ALA A 151 -1.83 -28.67 -13.40
CA ALA A 151 -1.89 -30.08 -13.78
C ALA A 151 -0.73 -30.85 -13.13
N ALA A 152 -0.96 -32.07 -12.66
CA ALA A 152 0.07 -32.90 -12.04
C ALA A 152 1.29 -32.99 -12.96
N LYS A 153 2.37 -32.26 -12.64
CA LYS A 153 3.60 -32.23 -13.43
C LYS A 153 4.55 -33.29 -12.90
N ASP A 154 5.14 -34.05 -13.80
CA ASP A 154 6.03 -35.18 -13.50
C ASP A 154 7.18 -34.78 -12.56
N TRP A 155 7.73 -33.56 -12.69
CA TRP A 155 8.88 -33.12 -11.92
C TRP A 155 8.63 -33.01 -10.40
N MET A 156 7.45 -32.58 -9.95
CA MET A 156 7.15 -32.46 -8.51
C MET A 156 7.04 -33.84 -7.88
N THR A 157 6.39 -34.77 -8.58
CA THR A 157 6.29 -36.17 -8.14
C THR A 157 7.67 -36.84 -8.17
N GLU A 158 8.44 -36.65 -9.23
CA GLU A 158 9.81 -37.16 -9.34
C GLU A 158 10.74 -36.56 -8.26
N THR A 159 10.58 -35.28 -7.93
CA THR A 159 11.34 -34.62 -6.86
C THR A 159 10.93 -35.16 -5.50
N ALA A 160 9.62 -35.33 -5.25
CA ALA A 160 9.12 -35.95 -4.03
C ALA A 160 9.72 -37.34 -3.83
N ASP A 161 9.72 -38.16 -4.88
CA ASP A 161 10.26 -39.52 -4.87
C ASP A 161 11.79 -39.54 -4.72
N ARG A 162 12.50 -38.67 -5.44
CA ARG A 162 13.96 -38.57 -5.43
C ARG A 162 14.50 -38.15 -4.06
N TYR A 163 13.80 -37.27 -3.35
CA TYR A 163 14.25 -36.67 -2.09
C TYR A 163 13.46 -37.14 -0.86
N GLY A 164 12.41 -37.95 -1.03
CA GLY A 164 11.55 -38.42 0.07
C GLY A 164 10.74 -37.31 0.73
N LEU A 165 10.30 -36.32 -0.04
CA LEU A 165 9.55 -35.16 0.45
C LEU A 165 8.04 -35.45 0.50
N THR A 166 7.33 -34.78 1.42
CA THR A 166 5.87 -34.79 1.42
C THR A 166 5.37 -33.83 0.34
N LEU A 167 4.43 -34.26 -0.51
CA LEU A 167 3.76 -33.40 -1.48
C LEU A 167 2.36 -33.05 -0.97
N TYR A 168 2.09 -31.75 -0.80
CA TYR A 168 0.78 -31.21 -0.45
C TYR A 168 0.02 -30.77 -1.68
N GLU A 169 -1.25 -31.16 -1.79
CA GLU A 169 -2.13 -30.85 -2.92
C GLU A 169 -3.53 -30.43 -2.45
N PRO A 170 -4.13 -29.37 -3.02
CA PRO A 170 -5.52 -29.01 -2.81
C PRO A 170 -6.46 -30.14 -3.20
N SER A 171 -7.53 -30.30 -2.43
CA SER A 171 -8.62 -31.23 -2.65
C SER A 171 -9.93 -30.53 -2.28
N GLY A 172 -11.05 -30.94 -2.88
CA GLY A 172 -12.36 -30.33 -2.61
C GLY A 172 -12.85 -30.36 -1.15
N GLU A 173 -12.12 -31.04 -0.25
CA GLU A 173 -12.38 -31.11 1.20
C GLU A 173 -11.23 -30.51 2.07
N GLY A 174 -10.21 -29.89 1.46
CA GLY A 174 -9.03 -29.32 2.14
C GLY A 174 -7.72 -29.66 1.45
N VAL A 175 -6.64 -29.93 2.20
CA VAL A 175 -5.33 -30.31 1.63
C VAL A 175 -5.06 -31.78 1.83
N SER A 176 -4.78 -32.48 0.74
CA SER A 176 -4.30 -33.86 0.74
C SER A 176 -2.77 -33.88 0.80
N ALA A 177 -2.22 -34.75 1.65
CA ALA A 177 -0.78 -34.99 1.72
C ALA A 177 -0.46 -36.36 1.13
N ARG A 178 0.53 -36.42 0.24
CA ARG A 178 1.06 -37.68 -0.30
C ARG A 178 2.48 -37.89 0.22
N TYR A 179 2.69 -38.96 0.98
CA TYR A 179 4.01 -39.43 1.39
C TYR A 179 4.42 -40.58 0.48
N THR A 180 5.55 -40.47 -0.22
CA THR A 180 5.89 -41.41 -1.30
C THR A 180 7.03 -42.39 -0.99
N ALA A 181 7.45 -42.54 0.28
CA ALA A 181 8.36 -43.64 0.62
C ALA A 181 7.65 -44.99 0.42
N GLU A 182 8.12 -45.77 -0.56
CA GLU A 182 7.52 -47.06 -0.95
C GLU A 182 7.24 -47.98 0.25
N GLY A 183 5.98 -48.45 0.36
CA GLY A 183 5.59 -49.52 1.28
C GLY A 183 5.02 -49.10 2.63
N GLN A 184 4.78 -47.81 2.88
CA GLN A 184 4.02 -47.33 4.04
C GLN A 184 2.61 -46.87 3.61
N PRO A 185 1.58 -47.02 4.47
CA PRO A 185 0.21 -46.65 4.11
C PRO A 185 0.10 -45.16 3.75
N GLU A 186 -0.75 -44.86 2.78
CA GLU A 186 -1.17 -43.49 2.44
C GLU A 186 -1.65 -42.79 3.71
N LEU A 187 -0.88 -41.82 4.20
CA LEU A 187 -1.36 -40.91 5.24
C LEU A 187 -2.24 -39.87 4.55
N THR A 188 -3.50 -40.23 4.29
CA THR A 188 -4.52 -39.22 4.02
C THR A 188 -4.68 -38.41 5.30
N LEU A 189 -4.08 -37.22 5.35
CA LEU A 189 -4.33 -36.24 6.41
C LEU A 189 -5.70 -35.60 6.16
N ALA A 190 -6.75 -36.42 6.21
CA ALA A 190 -8.11 -35.92 6.31
C ALA A 190 -8.26 -35.28 7.69
N GLN A 191 -8.35 -33.95 7.69
CA GLN A 191 -8.72 -33.11 8.83
C GLN A 191 -7.83 -33.21 10.08
N GLN A 192 -6.74 -32.42 10.17
CA GLN A 192 -6.26 -31.91 11.48
C GLN A 192 -5.71 -30.46 11.48
N SER A 193 -5.77 -29.70 10.38
CA SER A 193 -5.56 -28.24 10.44
C SER A 193 -6.36 -27.50 9.36
N PRO A 194 -7.58 -27.05 9.67
CA PRO A 194 -8.38 -26.21 8.77
C PRO A 194 -7.64 -24.95 8.30
N ALA A 195 -6.74 -24.41 9.13
CA ALA A 195 -5.95 -23.23 8.82
C ALA A 195 -4.90 -23.45 7.71
N LEU A 196 -4.25 -24.63 7.70
CA LEU A 196 -3.32 -25.00 6.62
C LEU A 196 -4.10 -25.22 5.31
N ALA A 197 -5.29 -25.83 5.39
CA ALA A 197 -6.14 -26.05 4.24
C ALA A 197 -6.68 -24.73 3.65
N VAL A 198 -7.07 -23.76 4.48
CA VAL A 198 -7.53 -22.44 4.03
C VAL A 198 -6.38 -21.61 3.44
N ALA A 199 -5.21 -21.58 4.09
CA ALA A 199 -4.03 -20.87 3.59
C ALA A 199 -3.51 -21.45 2.26
N ILE A 200 -3.69 -22.75 2.04
CA ILE A 200 -3.31 -23.43 0.80
C ILE A 200 -4.39 -23.31 -0.28
N CYS A 201 -5.67 -23.48 0.05
CA CYS A 201 -6.79 -23.36 -0.92
C CYS A 201 -7.00 -21.92 -1.44
N GLN A 202 -6.32 -20.92 -0.89
CA GLN A 202 -6.37 -19.53 -1.34
C GLN A 202 -5.12 -19.08 -2.12
N LEU A 203 -4.17 -19.99 -2.38
CA LEU A 203 -3.01 -19.75 -3.24
C LEU A 203 -3.41 -20.00 -4.71
N GLN A 204 -3.80 -18.94 -5.41
CA GLN A 204 -3.84 -18.92 -6.87
C GLN A 204 -2.40 -18.86 -7.44
N PRO A 205 -2.15 -19.35 -8.64
CA PRO A 205 -0.91 -19.13 -9.37
C PRO A 205 -0.64 -17.64 -9.58
N GLY A 206 0.52 -17.16 -9.12
CA GLY A 206 0.86 -15.74 -9.11
C GLY A 206 0.53 -15.04 -7.78
N THR A 207 -0.31 -15.64 -6.92
CA THR A 207 -0.67 -15.08 -5.61
C THR A 207 0.10 -15.80 -4.52
N GLY A 208 1.43 -15.72 -4.59
CA GLY A 208 2.26 -16.14 -3.46
C GLY A 208 1.70 -15.52 -2.18
N VAL A 209 1.69 -16.26 -1.08
CA VAL A 209 1.57 -15.64 0.23
C VAL A 209 2.76 -14.69 0.35
N VAL A 210 2.46 -13.40 0.18
CA VAL A 210 3.43 -12.31 0.26
C VAL A 210 3.81 -12.15 1.72
N LEU A 211 4.85 -12.87 2.12
CA LEU A 211 5.78 -12.33 3.11
C LEU A 211 6.80 -11.50 2.30
N GLY A 212 6.33 -10.37 1.78
CA GLY A 212 7.11 -9.41 0.98
C GLY A 212 7.10 -9.64 -0.54
N SER A 213 6.77 -8.58 -1.29
CA SER A 213 7.19 -8.40 -2.70
C SER A 213 8.22 -7.26 -2.73
N LEU A 214 9.47 -7.52 -2.39
CA LEU A 214 10.62 -7.88 -3.24
C LEU A 214 11.28 -6.78 -4.11
N SER A 215 10.78 -5.55 -4.27
CA SER A 215 11.63 -4.51 -4.91
C SER A 215 12.39 -3.59 -3.94
N GLY A 216 12.04 -3.58 -2.65
CA GLY A 216 12.69 -2.75 -1.63
C GLY A 216 13.84 -3.39 -0.84
N LEU A 217 14.13 -4.68 -1.02
CA LEU A 217 15.19 -5.42 -0.28
C LEU A 217 16.63 -5.06 -0.70
N VAL A 218 16.84 -3.95 -1.44
CA VAL A 218 18.11 -3.66 -2.13
C VAL A 218 19.15 -2.91 -1.29
N ASN A 219 18.86 -2.42 -0.08
CA ASN A 219 19.90 -1.85 0.77
C ASN A 219 19.82 -2.37 2.21
N GLY A 220 20.94 -2.92 2.68
CA GLY A 220 21.01 -3.80 3.84
C GLY A 220 20.63 -3.18 5.19
N THR A 221 20.42 -4.12 6.12
CA THR A 221 20.37 -4.01 7.59
C THR A 221 19.05 -3.77 8.34
N GLU A 222 17.88 -3.64 7.71
CA GLU A 222 16.62 -3.41 8.48
C GLU A 222 15.39 -4.28 8.11
N SER A 223 15.55 -5.44 7.47
CA SER A 223 14.43 -6.09 6.75
C SER A 223 13.80 -7.35 7.39
N ALA A 224 13.91 -7.57 8.71
CA ALA A 224 13.41 -8.80 9.35
C ALA A 224 11.99 -8.71 9.97
N ALA A 225 11.23 -7.67 9.66
CA ALA A 225 10.12 -7.23 10.49
C ALA A 225 8.73 -7.35 9.84
N VAL A 226 8.43 -8.40 9.07
CA VAL A 226 7.03 -8.64 8.74
C VAL A 226 6.70 -10.11 8.49
N THR A 227 5.92 -10.71 9.40
CA THR A 227 4.72 -11.55 9.18
C THR A 227 4.37 -12.35 10.44
N LEU A 228 3.72 -11.73 11.42
CA LEU A 228 3.18 -12.45 12.57
C LEU A 228 1.91 -11.79 13.12
N GLN A 229 0.76 -12.03 12.48
CA GLN A 229 -0.52 -12.07 13.23
C GLN A 229 -1.65 -12.85 12.55
N TYR A 230 -1.36 -13.80 11.66
CA TYR A 230 -2.44 -14.64 11.08
C TYR A 230 -2.94 -15.75 12.04
N LEU A 231 -2.62 -15.68 13.33
CA LEU A 231 -2.86 -16.74 14.32
C LEU A 231 -3.49 -16.26 15.65
N SER A 232 -3.96 -15.00 15.76
CA SER A 232 -4.69 -14.57 16.99
C SER A 232 -6.11 -15.14 17.09
N GLY A 233 -6.65 -15.67 15.98
CA GLY A 233 -8.04 -16.14 15.93
C GLY A 233 -9.07 -15.03 15.74
N ASP A 234 -8.63 -13.80 15.49
CA ASP A 234 -9.49 -12.73 14.99
C ASP A 234 -9.85 -13.05 13.53
N GLY A 235 -11.13 -12.94 13.18
CA GLY A 235 -11.57 -13.14 11.80
C GLY A 235 -10.94 -12.10 10.88
N LEU A 236 -10.72 -12.45 9.61
CA LEU A 236 -10.41 -11.45 8.59
C LEU A 236 -11.50 -10.38 8.58
N PRO A 237 -11.15 -9.09 8.38
CA PRO A 237 -12.17 -8.07 8.17
C PRO A 237 -13.05 -8.49 6.99
N GLU A 238 -14.36 -8.27 7.12
CA GLU A 238 -15.27 -8.42 6.00
C GLU A 238 -14.98 -7.29 5.02
N ILE A 239 -14.29 -7.63 3.93
CA ILE A 239 -13.97 -6.72 2.83
C ILE A 239 -14.85 -7.09 1.63
N ALA A 240 -15.21 -6.10 0.82
CA ALA A 240 -16.02 -6.31 -0.36
C ALA A 240 -15.33 -7.33 -1.27
N GLN A 241 -15.92 -8.51 -1.42
CA GLN A 241 -15.47 -9.55 -2.33
C GLN A 241 -16.53 -9.71 -3.40
N GLN A 242 -16.13 -9.78 -4.66
CA GLN A 242 -17.07 -10.03 -5.73
C GLN A 242 -16.67 -11.11 -6.71
N GLN A 243 -17.71 -11.78 -7.20
CA GLN A 243 -17.67 -12.59 -8.40
C GLN A 243 -18.09 -11.71 -9.57
N PHE A 244 -17.19 -11.55 -10.53
CA PHE A 244 -17.50 -10.83 -11.75
C PHE A 244 -18.46 -11.64 -12.62
N SER A 245 -19.54 -11.00 -13.07
CA SER A 245 -20.45 -11.62 -14.03
C SER A 245 -19.73 -11.81 -15.37
N GLN A 246 -19.74 -13.04 -15.87
CA GLN A 246 -19.29 -13.36 -17.24
C GLN A 246 -20.47 -13.36 -18.23
N THR A 247 -21.63 -12.84 -17.81
CA THR A 247 -22.81 -12.75 -18.68
C THR A 247 -22.67 -11.52 -19.59
N LEU A 248 -23.00 -11.68 -20.87
CA LEU A 248 -22.97 -10.57 -21.83
C LEU A 248 -23.94 -9.45 -21.41
N ALA A 249 -23.41 -8.26 -21.12
CA ALA A 249 -24.19 -7.06 -20.81
C ALA A 249 -23.47 -5.78 -21.29
N ILE A 250 -24.24 -4.72 -21.53
CA ILE A 250 -23.75 -3.34 -21.59
C ILE A 250 -24.28 -2.64 -20.35
N VAL A 251 -23.38 -2.08 -19.57
CA VAL A 251 -23.68 -1.65 -18.19
C VAL A 251 -23.62 -0.13 -18.10
N SER A 252 -22.63 0.50 -18.74
CA SER A 252 -22.44 1.95 -18.75
C SER A 252 -22.38 2.46 -20.19
N PRO A 253 -22.92 3.66 -20.47
CA PRO A 253 -23.63 4.57 -19.55
C PRO A 253 -25.09 4.16 -19.30
N ASP A 254 -25.76 4.83 -18.36
CA ASP A 254 -27.21 4.70 -18.17
C ASP A 254 -27.95 5.07 -19.48
N PRO A 255 -28.77 4.18 -20.06
CA PRO A 255 -29.53 4.45 -21.29
C PRO A 255 -30.50 5.64 -21.18
N ALA A 256 -30.91 6.05 -19.98
CA ALA A 256 -31.73 7.23 -19.78
C ALA A 256 -30.95 8.55 -19.95
N SER A 257 -29.62 8.51 -19.89
CA SER A 257 -28.76 9.69 -19.96
C SER A 257 -28.70 10.29 -21.38
N LYS A 258 -28.51 11.62 -21.44
CA LYS A 258 -28.22 12.34 -22.69
C LYS A 258 -26.73 12.62 -22.78
N VAL A 259 -26.15 12.28 -23.93
CA VAL A 259 -24.70 12.41 -24.19
C VAL A 259 -24.47 13.62 -25.07
N TYR A 260 -23.63 14.56 -24.64
CA TYR A 260 -23.36 15.81 -25.37
C TYR A 260 -21.98 15.85 -26.04
N THR A 261 -21.17 14.80 -25.85
CA THR A 261 -19.84 14.66 -26.44
C THR A 261 -19.89 13.93 -27.79
N ASP A 262 -18.80 13.99 -28.56
CA ASP A 262 -18.64 13.25 -29.82
C ASP A 262 -18.32 11.78 -29.59
N THR A 263 -17.74 11.46 -28.44
CA THR A 263 -17.34 10.12 -28.03
C THR A 263 -17.91 9.78 -26.66
N ILE A 264 -18.10 8.48 -26.42
CA ILE A 264 -18.40 7.94 -25.10
C ILE A 264 -17.76 6.58 -24.93
N PHE A 265 -17.39 6.25 -23.70
CA PHE A 265 -16.87 4.96 -23.32
C PHE A 265 -18.02 4.04 -22.87
N LEU A 266 -18.23 2.95 -23.60
CA LEU A 266 -19.14 1.89 -23.20
C LEU A 266 -18.42 0.93 -22.28
N MET A 267 -19.07 0.50 -21.22
CA MET A 267 -18.58 -0.60 -20.38
C MET A 267 -19.59 -1.73 -20.36
N GLY A 268 -19.12 -2.96 -20.18
CA GLY A 268 -19.96 -4.14 -20.11
C GLY A 268 -19.26 -5.35 -19.51
N THR A 269 -20.00 -6.45 -19.42
CA THR A 269 -19.49 -7.78 -19.01
C THR A 269 -19.68 -8.78 -20.15
N SER A 270 -18.91 -9.86 -20.16
CA SER A 270 -18.99 -10.96 -21.14
C SER A 270 -18.06 -12.11 -20.73
N ASP A 271 -18.17 -13.28 -21.36
CA ASP A 271 -17.21 -14.37 -21.15
C ASP A 271 -15.83 -13.96 -21.70
N PRO A 272 -14.77 -13.87 -20.87
CA PRO A 272 -13.45 -13.45 -21.34
C PRO A 272 -12.81 -14.44 -22.32
N ASN A 273 -13.28 -15.69 -22.37
CA ASN A 273 -12.73 -16.75 -23.23
C ASN A 273 -13.34 -16.77 -24.63
N GLN A 274 -14.28 -15.87 -24.94
CA GLN A 274 -14.96 -15.81 -26.23
C GLN A 274 -14.82 -14.43 -26.89
N PRO A 275 -14.67 -14.35 -28.22
CA PRO A 275 -14.63 -13.07 -28.93
C PRO A 275 -15.88 -12.23 -28.69
N LEU A 276 -15.71 -10.93 -28.45
CA LEU A 276 -16.80 -9.95 -28.42
C LEU A 276 -16.69 -8.98 -29.58
N THR A 277 -17.84 -8.66 -30.18
CA THR A 277 -17.96 -7.50 -31.05
C THR A 277 -19.00 -6.51 -30.54
N VAL A 278 -18.84 -5.22 -30.86
CA VAL A 278 -19.88 -4.19 -30.73
C VAL A 278 -20.12 -3.58 -32.10
N ASN A 279 -21.35 -3.66 -32.60
CA ASN A 279 -21.71 -3.26 -33.98
C ASN A 279 -20.78 -3.88 -35.05
N GLY A 280 -20.30 -5.11 -34.80
CA GLY A 280 -19.37 -5.83 -35.68
C GLY A 280 -17.89 -5.45 -35.55
N GLN A 281 -17.55 -4.42 -34.75
CA GLN A 281 -16.16 -4.11 -34.40
C GLN A 281 -15.70 -5.01 -33.26
N ASN A 282 -14.53 -5.65 -33.40
CA ASN A 282 -13.93 -6.45 -32.34
C ASN A 282 -13.61 -5.57 -31.12
N VAL A 283 -13.93 -6.04 -29.92
CA VAL A 283 -13.61 -5.35 -28.67
C VAL A 283 -12.40 -6.03 -28.04
N GLU A 284 -11.32 -5.30 -27.92
CA GLU A 284 -10.11 -5.77 -27.24
C GLU A 284 -10.40 -6.01 -25.74
N ARG A 285 -9.72 -6.98 -25.15
CA ARG A 285 -9.90 -7.41 -23.77
C ARG A 285 -8.62 -7.15 -23.00
N TYR A 286 -8.73 -6.33 -21.96
CA TYR A 286 -7.63 -6.02 -21.05
C TYR A 286 -7.86 -6.60 -19.65
N SER A 287 -9.07 -7.05 -19.37
CA SER A 287 -9.51 -7.61 -18.09
C SER A 287 -9.43 -9.14 -18.12
N SER A 288 -9.43 -9.77 -16.94
CA SER A 288 -9.33 -11.23 -16.80
C SER A 288 -10.65 -11.88 -16.39
N TYR A 289 -11.59 -11.12 -15.86
CA TYR A 289 -12.85 -11.64 -15.31
C TYR A 289 -14.10 -11.30 -16.14
N GLY A 290 -13.93 -10.61 -17.27
CA GLY A 290 -14.98 -10.44 -18.28
C GLY A 290 -15.50 -9.02 -18.45
N MET A 291 -15.04 -8.06 -17.65
CA MET A 291 -15.31 -6.64 -17.85
C MET A 291 -14.69 -6.17 -19.17
N TRP A 292 -15.37 -5.31 -19.91
CA TRP A 292 -14.83 -4.77 -21.15
C TRP A 292 -15.21 -3.31 -21.33
N GLY A 293 -14.39 -2.60 -22.09
CA GLY A 293 -14.58 -1.20 -22.40
C GLY A 293 -14.34 -0.90 -23.87
N LEU A 294 -15.15 -0.01 -24.44
CA LEU A 294 -15.00 0.42 -25.82
C LEU A 294 -15.38 1.89 -25.99
N GLU A 295 -14.44 2.71 -26.47
CA GLU A 295 -14.78 4.05 -26.95
C GLU A 295 -15.56 3.96 -28.26
N VAL A 296 -16.71 4.64 -28.32
CA VAL A 296 -17.56 4.74 -29.51
C VAL A 296 -17.89 6.18 -29.83
N SER A 297 -18.08 6.48 -31.11
CA SER A 297 -18.54 7.80 -31.57
C SER A 297 -20.06 7.89 -31.62
N LEU A 298 -20.61 9.08 -31.32
CA LEU A 298 -22.05 9.36 -31.44
C LEU A 298 -22.34 10.40 -32.53
N ALA A 299 -23.30 10.07 -33.40
CA ALA A 299 -23.97 11.04 -34.25
C ALA A 299 -25.13 11.73 -33.49
N GLU A 300 -25.58 12.89 -33.96
CA GLU A 300 -26.81 13.50 -33.44
C GLU A 300 -28.02 12.56 -33.62
N GLY A 301 -28.89 12.50 -32.62
CA GLY A 301 -30.03 11.59 -32.55
C GLY A 301 -29.74 10.34 -31.74
N ASP A 302 -30.51 9.28 -32.01
CA ASP A 302 -30.38 8.00 -31.32
C ASP A 302 -29.29 7.14 -31.98
N ASN A 303 -28.37 6.64 -31.17
CA ASN A 303 -27.27 5.76 -31.56
C ASN A 303 -27.49 4.40 -30.91
N VAL A 304 -27.54 3.33 -31.70
CA VAL A 304 -27.72 1.96 -31.19
C VAL A 304 -26.39 1.22 -31.23
N PHE A 305 -25.97 0.71 -30.07
CA PHE A 305 -24.78 -0.12 -29.93
C PHE A 305 -25.19 -1.52 -29.51
N THR A 306 -24.82 -2.52 -30.29
CA THR A 306 -25.14 -3.93 -30.05
C THR A 306 -23.88 -4.72 -29.78
N ALA A 307 -23.71 -5.17 -28.54
CA ALA A 307 -22.65 -6.10 -28.15
C ALA A 307 -23.10 -7.54 -28.50
N GLN A 308 -22.22 -8.34 -29.07
CA GLN A 308 -22.48 -9.69 -29.52
C GLN A 308 -21.31 -10.62 -29.20
N GLN A 309 -21.63 -11.76 -28.57
CA GLN A 309 -20.71 -12.84 -28.24
C GLN A 309 -21.40 -14.18 -28.54
N GLY A 310 -20.85 -14.95 -29.48
CA GLY A 310 -21.49 -16.17 -29.96
C GLY A 310 -22.91 -15.90 -30.50
N GLU A 311 -23.89 -16.65 -29.98
CA GLU A 311 -25.31 -16.47 -30.32
C GLU A 311 -26.01 -15.39 -29.47
N SER A 312 -25.38 -14.89 -28.41
CA SER A 312 -25.93 -13.89 -27.51
C SER A 312 -25.69 -12.47 -28.03
N SER A 313 -26.69 -11.61 -27.89
CA SER A 313 -26.56 -10.17 -28.15
C SER A 313 -27.36 -9.32 -27.19
N VAL A 314 -26.87 -8.12 -26.92
CA VAL A 314 -27.50 -7.09 -26.09
C VAL A 314 -27.30 -5.73 -26.76
N SER A 315 -28.29 -4.85 -26.69
CA SER A 315 -28.23 -3.53 -27.31
C SER A 315 -28.55 -2.43 -26.31
N ILE A 316 -27.84 -1.31 -26.44
CA ILE A 316 -28.14 -0.05 -25.77
C ILE A 316 -28.46 1.02 -26.81
N THR A 317 -29.36 1.94 -26.48
CA THR A 317 -29.63 3.14 -27.30
C THR A 317 -29.23 4.38 -26.52
N LEU A 318 -28.31 5.17 -27.06
CA LEU A 318 -27.86 6.43 -26.49
C LEU A 318 -28.30 7.60 -27.36
N THR A 319 -28.95 8.59 -26.76
CA THR A 319 -29.35 9.80 -27.48
C THR A 319 -28.31 10.89 -27.30
N LYS A 320 -27.79 11.41 -28.42
CA LYS A 320 -27.09 12.69 -28.49
C LYS A 320 -28.05 13.76 -29.00
N PRO A 321 -28.51 14.69 -28.15
CA PRO A 321 -29.40 15.76 -28.61
C PRO A 321 -28.72 16.59 -29.70
N ALA A 322 -29.50 17.04 -30.69
CA ALA A 322 -29.01 18.06 -31.61
C ALA A 322 -28.56 19.29 -30.80
N PRO A 323 -27.47 19.96 -31.19
CA PRO A 323 -27.04 21.18 -30.52
C PRO A 323 -28.21 22.15 -30.57
N THR A 324 -28.73 22.51 -29.39
CA THR A 324 -29.81 23.47 -29.33
C THR A 324 -29.30 24.77 -29.93
N SER A 325 -29.86 25.20 -31.06
CA SER A 325 -29.75 26.57 -31.58
C SER A 325 -30.55 27.56 -30.72
N GLY A 326 -30.58 27.31 -29.41
CA GLY A 326 -31.07 28.26 -28.44
C GLY A 326 -30.04 29.36 -28.35
N SER A 327 -30.40 30.55 -28.82
CA SER A 327 -29.95 31.76 -28.15
C SER A 327 -30.27 31.55 -26.68
N GLY A 328 -29.28 31.12 -25.88
CA GLY A 328 -29.40 31.09 -24.44
C GLY A 328 -29.95 32.46 -24.06
N GLY A 329 -31.17 32.47 -23.53
CA GLY A 329 -31.86 33.72 -23.23
C GLY A 329 -30.91 34.53 -22.37
N SER A 330 -30.44 35.65 -22.90
CA SER A 330 -29.55 36.58 -22.22
C SER A 330 -30.35 37.38 -21.18
N GLY A 331 -31.15 36.71 -20.36
CA GLY A 331 -31.44 37.22 -19.06
C GLY A 331 -30.12 37.16 -18.32
N THR A 332 -29.42 38.29 -18.19
CA THR A 332 -28.38 38.41 -17.17
C THR A 332 -29.00 37.89 -15.88
N PRO A 333 -28.48 36.79 -15.31
CA PRO A 333 -28.97 36.31 -14.02
C PRO A 333 -28.98 37.50 -13.09
N GLU A 334 -30.09 37.73 -12.42
CA GLU A 334 -30.15 38.82 -11.45
C GLU A 334 -29.07 38.55 -10.41
N ILE A 335 -28.05 39.41 -10.38
CA ILE A 335 -26.95 39.28 -9.43
C ILE A 335 -27.52 39.70 -8.08
N VAL A 336 -27.78 38.73 -7.23
CA VAL A 336 -28.27 38.94 -5.88
C VAL A 336 -27.11 39.03 -4.90
N SER A 337 -27.18 39.92 -3.93
CA SER A 337 -26.21 39.93 -2.83
C SER A 337 -26.41 38.68 -1.97
N ASP A 338 -25.30 38.11 -1.49
CA ASP A 338 -25.32 37.02 -0.51
C ASP A 338 -25.45 37.49 0.95
N GLY A 339 -25.59 38.81 1.16
CA GLY A 339 -25.65 39.42 2.48
C GLY A 339 -24.30 39.86 3.04
N SER A 340 -23.18 39.51 2.40
CA SER A 340 -21.86 40.00 2.80
C SER A 340 -21.72 41.51 2.54
N VAL A 341 -20.90 42.16 3.35
CA VAL A 341 -20.69 43.62 3.32
C VAL A 341 -19.20 43.95 3.23
N ALA A 342 -18.88 45.17 2.80
CA ALA A 342 -17.52 45.67 2.84
C ALA A 342 -17.03 45.78 4.29
N ALA A 343 -15.78 45.40 4.53
CA ALA A 343 -15.09 45.62 5.80
C ALA A 343 -14.35 46.96 5.74
N GLN A 344 -14.24 47.65 6.88
CA GLN A 344 -13.36 48.81 6.98
C GLN A 344 -11.91 48.33 7.18
N PRO A 345 -10.90 48.99 6.59
CA PRO A 345 -9.51 48.73 6.94
C PRO A 345 -9.29 48.87 8.45
N GLY A 346 -8.65 47.90 9.07
CA GLY A 346 -8.49 47.82 10.53
C GLY A 346 -9.59 47.05 11.26
N GLN A 347 -10.71 46.72 10.60
CA GLN A 347 -11.76 45.89 11.19
C GLN A 347 -11.26 44.46 11.32
N LEU A 348 -11.56 43.81 12.44
CA LEU A 348 -11.21 42.40 12.62
C LEU A 348 -12.26 41.48 11.97
N LEU A 349 -11.81 40.33 11.49
CA LEU A 349 -12.65 39.20 11.12
C LEU A 349 -12.28 37.97 11.94
N ARG A 350 -13.21 37.01 12.05
CA ARG A 350 -12.97 35.68 12.59
C ARG A 350 -13.29 34.64 11.53
N VAL A 351 -12.38 33.69 11.32
CA VAL A 351 -12.60 32.53 10.45
C VAL A 351 -13.64 31.61 11.08
N THR A 352 -14.64 31.22 10.31
CA THR A 352 -15.76 30.36 10.76
C THR A 352 -15.78 28.99 10.09
N SER A 353 -15.07 28.82 8.98
CA SER A 353 -14.93 27.52 8.31
C SER A 353 -13.79 26.73 8.95
N THR A 354 -13.98 25.42 9.17
CA THR A 354 -12.96 24.50 9.73
C THR A 354 -11.59 24.70 9.06
N LEU A 355 -11.58 24.72 7.72
CA LEU A 355 -10.45 25.12 6.88
C LEU A 355 -10.91 26.15 5.85
N ALA A 356 -10.55 27.41 6.04
CA ALA A 356 -10.73 28.47 5.05
C ALA A 356 -9.49 28.60 4.16
N SER A 357 -9.68 29.02 2.91
CA SER A 357 -8.59 29.23 1.95
C SER A 357 -8.06 30.65 2.04
N ALA A 358 -6.76 30.80 2.33
CA ALA A 358 -6.04 32.05 2.08
C ALA A 358 -5.55 32.05 0.63
N LEU A 359 -6.11 32.95 -0.19
CA LEU A 359 -5.97 32.97 -1.64
C LEU A 359 -5.09 34.14 -2.09
N PRO A 360 -4.02 33.92 -2.87
CA PRO A 360 -3.29 35.02 -3.52
C PRO A 360 -4.18 35.81 -4.50
N ASP A 361 -5.11 35.12 -5.16
CA ASP A 361 -6.14 35.71 -6.01
C ASP A 361 -7.53 35.23 -5.56
N TYR A 362 -8.36 36.15 -5.07
CA TYR A 362 -9.71 35.86 -4.58
C TYR A 362 -10.64 35.27 -5.65
N GLN A 363 -10.31 35.41 -6.94
CA GLN A 363 -11.09 34.86 -8.06
C GLN A 363 -10.69 33.42 -8.41
N ASP A 364 -9.48 33.00 -8.04
CA ASP A 364 -8.95 31.68 -8.35
C ASP A 364 -8.92 30.80 -7.10
N THR A 365 -9.90 29.91 -6.99
CA THR A 365 -9.96 28.95 -5.87
C THR A 365 -9.05 27.75 -6.02
N SER A 366 -8.33 27.63 -7.14
CA SER A 366 -7.38 26.54 -7.37
C SER A 366 -5.99 26.85 -6.79
N THR A 367 -5.70 28.12 -6.50
CA THR A 367 -4.43 28.56 -5.93
C THR A 367 -4.61 28.95 -4.46
N ILE A 368 -4.35 28.00 -3.56
CA ILE A 368 -4.43 28.20 -2.11
C ILE A 368 -3.00 28.36 -1.58
N ALA A 369 -2.69 29.51 -1.00
CA ALA A 369 -1.38 29.75 -0.40
C ALA A 369 -1.25 29.09 0.98
N MET A 370 -2.31 29.15 1.78
CA MET A 370 -2.33 28.65 3.15
C MET A 370 -3.75 28.28 3.57
N THR A 371 -3.86 27.44 4.59
CA THR A 371 -5.11 27.21 5.31
C THR A 371 -5.23 28.17 6.49
N ALA A 372 -6.31 28.94 6.53
CA ALA A 372 -6.72 29.69 7.71
C ALA A 372 -7.71 28.82 8.50
N TYR A 373 -7.37 28.51 9.76
CA TYR A 373 -8.15 27.61 10.59
C TYR A 373 -9.28 28.34 11.31
N GLU A 374 -10.38 27.63 11.56
CA GLU A 374 -11.53 28.13 12.32
C GLU A 374 -11.11 28.78 13.65
N GLY A 375 -11.72 29.91 13.99
CA GLY A 375 -11.42 30.67 15.19
C GLY A 375 -10.27 31.68 15.04
N ALA A 376 -9.47 31.59 13.97
CA ALA A 376 -8.42 32.57 13.68
C ALA A 376 -9.01 33.97 13.50
N VAL A 377 -8.39 34.97 14.09
CA VAL A 377 -8.77 36.38 14.03
C VAL A 377 -7.69 37.18 13.31
N ALA A 378 -8.10 37.93 12.29
CA ALA A 378 -7.20 38.75 11.49
C ALA A 378 -7.76 40.16 11.33
N GLU A 379 -6.87 41.14 11.23
CA GLU A 379 -7.23 42.48 10.75
C GLU A 379 -7.42 42.49 9.23
N VAL A 380 -8.50 43.11 8.76
CA VAL A 380 -8.75 43.31 7.33
C VAL A 380 -7.98 44.53 6.85
N THR A 381 -7.14 44.34 5.82
CA THR A 381 -6.35 45.43 5.22
C THR A 381 -7.09 46.09 4.06
N ASP A 382 -7.87 45.33 3.30
CA ASP A 382 -8.74 45.80 2.21
C ASP A 382 -9.95 44.87 2.01
N SER A 383 -10.99 45.33 1.32
CA SER A 383 -12.11 44.46 0.93
C SER A 383 -12.56 44.69 -0.50
N VAL A 384 -12.78 43.60 -1.22
CA VAL A 384 -13.10 43.62 -2.66
C VAL A 384 -14.43 42.92 -2.90
N SER A 385 -15.38 43.62 -3.53
CA SER A 385 -16.63 43.00 -3.98
C SER A 385 -16.43 42.32 -5.33
N PHE A 386 -16.90 41.08 -5.48
CA PHE A 386 -16.84 40.36 -6.74
C PHE A 386 -18.12 39.53 -6.96
N VAL A 387 -18.22 38.88 -8.13
CA VAL A 387 -19.36 38.03 -8.48
C VAL A 387 -18.88 36.59 -8.55
N SER A 388 -19.49 35.72 -7.75
CA SER A 388 -19.27 34.27 -7.77
C SER A 388 -20.56 33.58 -8.16
N GLY A 389 -20.59 32.97 -9.36
CA GLY A 389 -21.82 32.45 -9.95
C GLY A 389 -22.85 33.56 -10.17
N SER A 390 -24.01 33.45 -9.52
CA SER A 390 -25.08 34.45 -9.55
C SER A 390 -25.11 35.36 -8.31
N LYS A 391 -24.12 35.27 -7.42
CA LYS A 391 -24.07 36.02 -6.16
C LYS A 391 -22.99 37.09 -6.19
N ARG A 392 -23.32 38.30 -5.75
CA ARG A 392 -22.33 39.33 -5.37
C ARG A 392 -21.90 39.08 -3.92
N THR A 393 -20.61 38.95 -3.72
CA THR A 393 -19.97 38.65 -2.42
C THR A 393 -18.72 39.50 -2.21
N TYR A 394 -18.06 39.35 -1.06
CA TYR A 394 -16.80 40.02 -0.71
C TYR A 394 -15.67 39.02 -0.48
N ALA A 395 -14.46 39.47 -0.78
CA ALA A 395 -13.22 38.90 -0.25
C ALA A 395 -12.54 39.96 0.61
N TYR A 396 -11.98 39.54 1.73
CA TYR A 396 -11.27 40.38 2.68
C TYR A 396 -9.78 40.07 2.57
N GLN A 397 -8.97 41.11 2.33
CA GLN A 397 -7.52 40.97 2.29
C GLN A 397 -6.99 40.89 3.72
N LEU A 398 -6.19 39.87 3.97
CA LEU A 398 -5.52 39.58 5.23
C LEU A 398 -4.17 40.33 5.30
N PRO A 399 -3.54 40.41 6.48
CA PRO A 399 -2.27 41.11 6.67
C PRO A 399 -1.07 40.54 5.87
N ASP A 400 -1.13 39.27 5.50
CA ASP A 400 -0.14 38.59 4.66
C ASP A 400 -0.33 38.88 3.16
N GLY A 401 -1.35 39.66 2.80
CA GLY A 401 -1.70 40.02 1.43
C GLY A 401 -2.62 39.04 0.71
N ASN A 402 -2.88 37.86 1.29
CA ASN A 402 -3.84 36.89 0.77
C ASN A 402 -5.28 37.33 1.05
N TYR A 403 -6.24 36.69 0.40
CA TYR A 403 -7.66 36.95 0.56
C TYR A 403 -8.38 35.78 1.19
N ILE A 404 -9.31 36.06 2.10
CA ILE A 404 -10.31 35.12 2.59
C ILE A 404 -11.69 35.53 2.08
N LYS A 405 -12.54 34.56 1.75
CA LYS A 405 -13.90 34.85 1.29
C LYS A 405 -14.81 35.18 2.46
N ALA A 406 -15.75 36.10 2.25
CA ALA A 406 -16.74 36.47 3.26
C ALA A 406 -17.63 35.30 3.69
N ALA A 407 -17.78 34.26 2.86
CA ALA A 407 -18.52 33.04 3.23
C ALA A 407 -17.80 32.19 4.29
N ASP A 408 -16.50 32.38 4.49
CA ASP A 408 -15.64 31.60 5.39
C ASP A 408 -15.31 32.35 6.69
N CYS A 409 -15.88 33.53 6.90
CA CYS A 409 -15.58 34.36 8.06
C CYS A 409 -16.75 35.28 8.45
N GLU A 410 -16.68 35.80 9.66
CA GLU A 410 -17.55 36.86 10.17
C GLU A 410 -16.74 38.13 10.49
N LEU A 411 -17.31 39.30 10.22
CA LEU A 411 -16.73 40.57 10.66
C LEU A 411 -17.06 40.82 12.13
N LEU A 412 -16.05 41.17 12.93
CA LEU A 412 -16.19 41.42 14.35
C LEU A 412 -16.57 42.89 14.62
N GLU A 413 -17.12 43.12 15.82
CA GLU A 413 -17.50 44.46 16.27
C GLU A 413 -16.27 45.37 16.43
N GLU A 414 -16.47 46.66 16.13
CA GLU A 414 -15.44 47.68 16.34
C GLU A 414 -15.00 47.72 17.81
N GLY A 415 -13.69 47.74 18.05
CA GLY A 415 -13.12 47.73 19.40
C GLY A 415 -12.92 46.33 20.00
N THR A 416 -13.19 45.25 19.24
CA THR A 416 -12.76 43.89 19.61
C THR A 416 -11.25 43.86 19.85
N ALA A 417 -10.82 43.34 21.01
CA ALA A 417 -9.41 43.32 21.37
C ALA A 417 -8.62 42.33 20.51
N GLN A 418 -7.45 42.77 20.07
CA GLN A 418 -6.44 41.93 19.41
C GLN A 418 -5.77 40.99 20.41
N ALA A 419 -5.09 39.96 19.90
CA ALA A 419 -4.37 39.02 20.73
C ALA A 419 -3.18 39.69 21.44
N ALA A 420 -3.04 39.43 22.74
CA ALA A 420 -1.96 39.98 23.54
C ALA A 420 -1.38 38.91 24.47
N PHE A 421 -0.11 38.59 24.25
CA PHE A 421 0.58 37.52 24.95
C PHE A 421 1.72 38.08 25.81
N THR A 422 1.81 37.59 27.04
CA THR A 422 2.79 38.01 28.05
C THR A 422 3.76 36.89 28.42
N GLY A 423 3.74 35.78 27.70
CA GLY A 423 4.63 34.65 27.92
C GLY A 423 4.28 33.45 27.05
N LEU A 424 5.22 32.52 26.95
CA LEU A 424 5.05 31.23 26.30
C LEU A 424 5.60 30.15 27.24
N SER A 425 4.80 29.14 27.56
CA SER A 425 5.22 28.04 28.45
C SER A 425 5.15 26.71 27.71
N ALA A 426 6.17 25.86 27.91
CA ALA A 426 6.21 24.51 27.37
C ALA A 426 5.59 23.48 28.34
N SER A 427 4.92 22.48 27.78
CA SER A 427 4.39 21.30 28.47
C SER A 427 4.27 20.13 27.49
N GLU A 428 4.40 18.90 27.96
CA GLU A 428 4.17 17.69 27.16
C GLU A 428 2.82 17.07 27.53
N GLU A 429 2.07 16.63 26.52
CA GLU A 429 0.86 15.82 26.68
C GLU A 429 0.75 14.76 25.58
N ASN A 430 0.79 13.49 25.97
CA ASN A 430 0.68 12.31 25.08
C ASN A 430 1.75 12.28 23.97
N GLY A 431 2.98 12.65 24.29
CA GLY A 431 4.11 12.67 23.36
C GLY A 431 4.10 13.86 22.39
N ILE A 432 3.22 14.85 22.62
CA ILE A 432 3.17 16.10 21.85
C ILE A 432 3.65 17.24 22.74
N GLU A 433 4.57 18.04 22.21
CA GLU A 433 5.09 19.22 22.89
C GLU A 433 4.18 20.41 22.62
N TYR A 434 3.66 21.02 23.68
CA TYR A 434 2.77 22.16 23.61
C TYR A 434 3.47 23.43 24.11
N LEU A 435 3.42 24.46 23.28
CA LEU A 435 3.76 25.83 23.65
C LEU A 435 2.47 26.62 23.85
N THR A 436 2.13 26.89 25.11
CA THR A 436 0.89 27.58 25.47
C THR A 436 1.17 29.06 25.72
N PHE A 437 0.46 29.94 25.03
CA PHE A 437 0.58 31.37 25.24
C PHE A 437 -0.11 31.78 26.55
N THR A 438 0.58 32.57 27.37
CA THR A 438 -0.04 33.29 28.49
C THR A 438 -0.65 34.57 27.95
N GLY A 439 -1.97 34.73 28.08
CA GLY A 439 -2.72 35.87 27.54
C GLY A 439 -4.05 35.41 26.96
N SER A 440 -4.61 36.20 26.05
CA SER A 440 -5.86 35.88 25.36
C SER A 440 -5.80 36.32 23.90
N GLY A 441 -6.53 35.62 23.05
CA GLY A 441 -6.66 35.89 21.63
C GLY A 441 -6.31 34.67 20.78
N THR A 442 -6.83 34.67 19.56
CA THR A 442 -6.72 33.58 18.58
C THR A 442 -6.21 34.13 17.25
N PRO A 443 -4.98 34.67 17.19
CA PRO A 443 -4.52 35.41 16.02
C PRO A 443 -4.32 34.52 14.81
N TYR A 444 -4.69 35.01 13.64
CA TYR A 444 -4.34 34.41 12.36
C TYR A 444 -2.81 34.28 12.25
N TYR A 445 -2.39 33.16 11.68
CA TYR A 445 -0.98 32.88 11.50
C TYR A 445 -0.69 32.35 10.10
N THR A 446 0.54 32.58 9.67
CA THR A 446 1.15 31.88 8.53
C THR A 446 2.43 31.19 9.00
N HIS A 447 3.01 30.38 8.14
CA HIS A 447 4.29 29.75 8.43
C HIS A 447 5.20 29.72 7.22
N ILE A 448 6.49 29.56 7.51
CA ILE A 448 7.52 29.19 6.55
C ILE A 448 8.26 28.01 7.18
N TRP A 449 8.40 26.91 6.43
CA TRP A 449 9.10 25.72 6.90
C TRP A 449 10.07 25.24 5.83
N GLU A 450 11.37 25.28 6.15
CA GLU A 450 12.44 24.82 5.26
C GLU A 450 13.50 24.04 6.05
N GLY A 451 13.52 22.72 5.89
CA GLY A 451 14.44 21.85 6.62
C GLY A 451 14.21 21.94 8.13
N ASN A 452 15.26 22.33 8.86
CA ASN A 452 15.22 22.46 10.32
C ASN A 452 14.79 23.85 10.80
N GLU A 453 14.53 24.79 9.89
CA GLU A 453 14.06 26.14 10.22
C GLU A 453 12.55 26.21 10.01
N PHE A 454 11.84 26.61 11.06
CA PHE A 454 10.38 26.75 11.06
C PHE A 454 10.00 28.08 11.68
N THR A 455 9.25 28.90 10.96
CA THR A 455 8.80 30.21 11.44
C THR A 455 7.29 30.26 11.44
N LEU A 456 6.70 30.70 12.56
CA LEU A 456 5.30 31.06 12.67
C LEU A 456 5.17 32.57 12.76
N HIS A 457 4.45 33.19 11.81
CA HIS A 457 4.10 34.61 11.85
C HIS A 457 2.69 34.75 12.43
N PHE A 458 2.55 35.44 13.56
CA PHE A 458 1.26 35.72 14.19
C PHE A 458 0.88 37.17 13.90
N TYR A 459 -0.22 37.37 13.17
CA TYR A 459 -0.69 38.69 12.77
C TYR A 459 -1.69 39.26 13.75
N SER A 460 -1.80 40.60 13.79
CA SER A 460 -2.74 41.30 14.66
C SER A 460 -2.62 40.88 16.13
N ALA A 461 -1.38 40.67 16.56
CA ALA A 461 -1.03 40.12 17.87
C ALA A 461 0.21 40.80 18.44
N THR A 462 0.34 40.82 19.77
CA THR A 462 1.54 41.31 20.46
C THR A 462 2.12 40.26 21.39
N PHE A 463 3.45 40.24 21.50
CA PHE A 463 4.18 39.39 22.44
C PHE A 463 5.16 40.23 23.25
N SER A 464 5.15 40.07 24.57
CA SER A 464 6.00 40.84 25.50
C SER A 464 6.63 39.99 26.61
N GLY A 465 6.52 38.67 26.50
CA GLY A 465 6.90 37.72 27.53
C GLY A 465 8.27 37.06 27.35
N GLU A 466 8.55 36.11 28.23
CA GLU A 466 9.70 35.21 28.09
C GLU A 466 9.32 33.98 27.26
N LEU A 467 10.30 33.46 26.51
CA LEU A 467 10.22 32.19 25.78
C LEU A 467 10.75 31.05 26.66
N PRO A 468 10.27 29.81 26.48
CA PRO A 468 10.82 28.67 27.19
C PRO A 468 12.25 28.38 26.71
N GLN A 469 13.15 28.06 27.65
CA GLN A 469 14.52 27.64 27.30
C GLN A 469 14.58 26.22 26.74
N ASN A 470 13.60 25.38 27.05
CA ASN A 470 13.45 24.02 26.57
C ASN A 470 11.96 23.74 26.32
N PHE A 471 11.66 23.09 25.21
CA PHE A 471 10.31 22.74 24.78
C PHE A 471 10.23 21.32 24.21
N GLY A 472 11.04 20.41 24.76
CA GLY A 472 10.97 18.97 24.48
C GLY A 472 11.86 18.48 23.35
N PHE A 473 12.30 19.36 22.45
CA PHE A 473 13.20 19.01 21.36
C PHE A 473 14.68 19.18 21.73
N GLU A 474 15.48 18.13 21.55
CA GLU A 474 16.89 18.14 21.95
C GLU A 474 17.69 19.17 21.14
N GLY A 475 18.30 20.15 21.83
CA GLY A 475 19.13 21.16 21.20
C GLY A 475 18.38 22.15 20.31
N ALA A 476 17.04 22.10 20.27
CA ALA A 476 16.23 23.05 19.55
C ALA A 476 16.21 24.41 20.28
N SER A 477 15.94 25.47 19.52
CA SER A 477 15.82 26.82 20.06
C SER A 477 14.62 27.55 19.46
N VAL A 478 14.07 28.49 20.22
CA VAL A 478 13.03 29.40 19.76
C VAL A 478 13.44 30.85 20.05
N THR A 479 13.29 31.73 19.07
CA THR A 479 13.44 33.18 19.21
C THR A 479 12.14 33.88 18.82
N VAL A 480 11.99 35.14 19.24
CA VAL A 480 10.85 35.98 18.90
C VAL A 480 11.33 37.27 18.27
N GLU A 481 10.69 37.66 17.17
CA GLU A 481 10.95 38.92 16.48
C GLU A 481 9.66 39.76 16.39
N PRO A 482 9.65 41.00 16.90
CA PRO A 482 8.53 41.91 16.70
C PRO A 482 8.41 42.32 15.22
N GLU A 483 7.19 42.32 14.69
CA GLU A 483 6.87 42.71 13.32
C GLU A 483 5.95 43.93 13.29
N GLU A 484 5.78 44.57 12.13
CA GLU A 484 4.93 45.77 11.98
C GLU A 484 3.47 45.51 12.38
N ASN A 485 2.93 44.33 12.02
CA ASN A 485 1.56 43.93 12.33
C ASN A 485 1.50 42.58 13.05
N GLY A 486 2.41 42.34 14.01
CA GLY A 486 2.48 41.05 14.67
C GLY A 486 3.80 40.78 15.38
N PHE A 487 4.09 39.48 15.50
CA PHE A 487 5.40 38.96 15.87
C PHE A 487 5.60 37.60 15.20
N SER A 488 6.84 37.17 15.05
CA SER A 488 7.18 35.82 14.61
C SER A 488 7.89 35.04 15.71
N LEU A 489 7.66 33.73 15.71
CA LEU A 489 8.46 32.75 16.44
C LEU A 489 9.30 31.98 15.44
N HIS A 490 10.62 32.02 15.60
CA HIS A 490 11.56 31.25 14.78
C HIS A 490 12.07 30.07 15.59
N PHE A 491 11.86 28.87 15.08
CA PHE A 491 12.30 27.61 15.63
C PHE A 491 13.43 27.05 14.78
N THR A 492 14.50 26.63 15.44
CA THR A 492 15.58 25.87 14.82
C THR A 492 15.67 24.51 15.50
N PHE A 493 15.42 23.44 14.74
CA PHE A 493 15.48 22.04 15.17
C PHE A 493 16.83 21.40 14.83
N GLN A 494 17.08 20.19 15.32
CA GLN A 494 18.29 19.41 15.03
C GLN A 494 17.95 18.23 14.11
N ASP A 495 18.91 17.79 13.29
CA ASP A 495 18.74 16.61 12.42
C ASP A 495 18.42 15.32 13.21
N SER A 496 18.87 15.26 14.48
CA SER A 496 18.61 14.12 15.36
C SER A 496 17.20 14.09 15.94
N ASP A 497 16.48 15.22 15.89
CA ASP A 497 15.13 15.37 16.42
C ASP A 497 14.37 16.45 15.62
N PRO A 498 14.05 16.16 14.34
CA PRO A 498 13.40 17.13 13.46
C PRO A 498 11.92 17.27 13.79
N LEU A 499 11.35 18.42 13.42
CA LEU A 499 9.90 18.62 13.48
C LEU A 499 9.20 17.69 12.47
N TRP A 500 8.11 17.05 12.91
CA TRP A 500 7.31 16.16 12.07
C TRP A 500 5.98 16.73 11.62
N GLY A 501 5.41 17.57 12.46
CA GLY A 501 4.15 18.25 12.22
C GLY A 501 3.85 19.21 13.34
N TYR A 502 2.95 20.14 13.06
CA TYR A 502 2.56 21.15 14.04
C TYR A 502 1.10 21.58 13.85
N PHE A 503 0.53 22.17 14.90
CA PHE A 503 -0.81 22.73 14.84
C PHE A 503 -0.97 23.88 15.81
N VAL A 504 -1.58 24.98 15.38
CA VAL A 504 -1.97 26.06 16.28
C VAL A 504 -3.43 25.83 16.65
N ASP A 505 -3.67 25.57 17.92
CA ASP A 505 -4.98 25.27 18.48
C ASP A 505 -5.51 26.49 19.23
N TYR A 506 -6.75 26.85 18.94
CA TYR A 506 -7.46 27.95 19.59
C TYR A 506 -8.43 27.36 20.62
N THR A 507 -8.16 27.63 21.89
CA THR A 507 -8.93 27.02 22.98
C THR A 507 -10.34 27.62 23.07
N ALA A 508 -11.29 26.87 23.63
CA ALA A 508 -12.66 27.33 23.83
C ALA A 508 -12.75 28.60 24.72
N GLU A 509 -11.77 28.80 25.60
CA GLU A 509 -11.64 29.98 26.46
C GLU A 509 -11.00 31.19 25.73
N GLY A 510 -10.67 31.06 24.44
CA GLY A 510 -10.05 32.10 23.64
C GLY A 510 -8.53 32.23 23.86
N GLY A 511 -7.86 31.14 24.21
CA GLY A 511 -6.39 31.05 24.25
C GLY A 511 -5.80 30.49 22.96
N SER A 512 -4.47 30.53 22.84
CA SER A 512 -3.72 29.93 21.73
C SER A 512 -2.64 28.99 22.27
N ARG A 513 -2.46 27.84 21.64
CA ARG A 513 -1.35 26.91 21.89
C ARG A 513 -0.78 26.38 20.59
N ILE A 514 0.51 26.10 20.55
CA ILE A 514 1.19 25.46 19.41
C ILE A 514 1.52 24.03 19.84
N ALA A 515 1.01 23.05 19.12
CA ALA A 515 1.44 21.66 19.20
C ALA A 515 2.61 21.44 18.23
N LEU A 516 3.68 20.82 18.71
CA LEU A 516 4.86 20.42 17.93
C LEU A 516 5.05 18.91 18.11
N LYS A 517 5.23 18.19 16.99
CA LYS A 517 5.36 16.74 16.99
C LYS A 517 6.78 16.30 16.67
N HIS A 518 7.30 15.37 17.45
CA HIS A 518 8.51 14.63 17.13
C HIS A 518 8.28 13.70 15.94
N GLN A 519 9.35 13.42 15.21
CA GLN A 519 9.33 12.38 14.17
C GLN A 519 9.07 11.01 14.82
N PRO A 520 8.11 10.21 14.31
CA PRO A 520 7.96 8.84 14.76
C PRO A 520 9.24 8.05 14.46
N VAL A 521 9.64 7.15 15.35
CA VAL A 521 10.83 6.31 15.20
C VAL A 521 10.45 4.83 15.21
N ARG A 522 11.26 3.99 14.56
CA ARG A 522 11.01 2.54 14.61
C ARG A 522 11.17 2.04 16.03
N SER A 523 10.30 1.09 16.39
CA SER A 523 10.43 0.35 17.62
C SER A 523 11.72 -0.47 17.63
N SER A 524 12.36 -0.57 18.80
CA SER A 524 13.47 -1.50 19.01
C SER A 524 13.05 -2.99 18.94
N ASP A 525 11.74 -3.26 18.98
CA ASP A 525 11.21 -4.61 18.77
C ASP A 525 11.00 -4.86 17.26
N PRO A 526 11.85 -5.69 16.62
CA PRO A 526 11.73 -5.96 15.20
C PRO A 526 10.44 -6.73 14.85
N ALA A 527 9.73 -7.32 15.82
CA ALA A 527 8.44 -7.95 15.55
C ALA A 527 7.29 -6.93 15.41
N LEU A 528 7.46 -5.72 15.95
CA LEU A 528 6.47 -4.65 15.99
C LEU A 528 7.14 -3.31 15.64
N PRO A 529 7.69 -3.16 14.42
CA PRO A 529 8.52 -2.02 14.05
C PRO A 529 7.81 -0.66 14.10
N LEU A 530 6.47 -0.64 14.03
CA LEU A 530 5.63 0.55 14.14
C LEU A 530 5.00 0.72 15.53
N ALA A 531 5.44 -0.01 16.55
CA ALA A 531 4.95 0.20 17.91
C ALA A 531 5.18 1.65 18.37
N GLY A 532 4.09 2.32 18.76
CA GLY A 532 4.11 3.73 19.14
C GLY A 532 3.75 4.70 18.00
N VAL A 533 3.69 4.23 16.74
CA VAL A 533 3.26 5.02 15.60
C VAL A 533 1.73 5.03 15.50
N THR A 534 1.15 6.21 15.29
CA THR A 534 -0.28 6.41 15.13
C THR A 534 -0.65 6.76 13.68
N VAL A 535 -1.63 6.08 13.10
CA VAL A 535 -2.07 6.30 11.71
C VAL A 535 -3.58 6.51 11.69
N LEU A 536 -4.04 7.61 11.09
CA LEU A 536 -5.45 7.83 10.77
C LEU A 536 -5.68 7.54 9.29
N LEU A 537 -6.46 6.51 9.01
CA LEU A 537 -6.93 6.21 7.66
C LEU A 537 -8.28 6.88 7.41
N ASP A 538 -8.43 7.53 6.27
CA ASP A 538 -9.67 8.18 5.85
C ASP A 538 -10.22 7.53 4.59
N PRO A 539 -11.08 6.50 4.70
CA PRO A 539 -11.72 5.92 3.52
C PRO A 539 -12.67 6.95 2.90
N GLY A 540 -12.37 7.41 1.69
CA GLY A 540 -13.14 8.44 0.99
C GLY A 540 -14.61 8.07 0.82
N HIS A 541 -15.50 9.07 0.72
CA HIS A 541 -16.94 8.88 0.48
C HIS A 541 -17.67 8.12 1.61
N GLY A 542 -18.78 7.43 1.30
CA GLY A 542 -19.58 6.61 2.21
C GLY A 542 -21.05 7.03 2.27
N GLY A 543 -21.95 6.10 2.56
CA GLY A 543 -23.39 6.33 2.62
C GLY A 543 -23.97 6.82 1.30
N ASP A 544 -24.64 7.97 1.32
CA ASP A 544 -25.25 8.56 0.12
C ASP A 544 -24.23 9.11 -0.90
N ASP A 545 -22.98 9.33 -0.47
CA ASP A 545 -21.87 9.64 -1.36
C ASP A 545 -21.18 8.32 -1.76
N MET A 546 -21.52 7.79 -2.93
CA MET A 546 -20.97 6.53 -3.42
C MET A 546 -19.55 6.68 -4.02
N GLY A 547 -19.09 7.94 -4.21
CA GLY A 547 -17.88 8.26 -4.97
C GLY A 547 -18.06 8.07 -6.47
N ALA A 548 -16.94 7.86 -7.18
CA ALA A 548 -16.96 7.57 -8.60
C ALA A 548 -17.72 6.25 -8.86
N PRO A 549 -18.71 6.25 -9.76
CA PRO A 549 -19.37 5.02 -10.12
C PRO A 549 -18.36 4.11 -10.84
N GLY A 550 -18.18 2.91 -10.28
CA GLY A 550 -17.46 1.84 -10.96
C GLY A 550 -18.31 1.25 -12.09
N SER A 551 -18.43 -0.08 -12.12
CA SER A 551 -19.39 -0.74 -12.99
C SER A 551 -20.83 -0.53 -12.47
N PRO A 552 -21.78 0.01 -13.26
CA PRO A 552 -23.17 0.22 -12.85
C PRO A 552 -24.03 -1.07 -12.83
N VAL A 553 -23.39 -2.24 -12.73
CA VAL A 553 -24.13 -3.50 -12.56
C VAL A 553 -24.62 -3.58 -11.11
N GLU A 554 -25.87 -3.99 -10.91
CA GLU A 554 -26.39 -4.29 -9.57
C GLU A 554 -25.44 -5.30 -8.89
N ASP A 555 -25.06 -5.01 -7.64
CA ASP A 555 -24.12 -5.73 -6.77
C ASP A 555 -22.63 -5.29 -6.82
N PHE A 556 -22.19 -4.49 -7.79
CA PHE A 556 -20.77 -4.13 -7.92
C PHE A 556 -20.30 -3.02 -6.95
N PRO A 557 -19.12 -3.18 -6.32
CA PRO A 557 -18.68 -2.24 -5.30
C PRO A 557 -18.40 -0.87 -5.93
N GLN A 558 -18.94 0.16 -5.31
CA GLN A 558 -18.64 1.55 -5.64
C GLN A 558 -17.28 1.94 -5.07
N GLU A 559 -16.80 3.13 -5.45
CA GLU A 559 -15.55 3.67 -4.91
C GLU A 559 -15.55 3.68 -3.37
N SER A 560 -16.64 4.12 -2.75
CA SER A 560 -16.80 4.13 -1.29
C SER A 560 -16.58 2.77 -0.61
N GLU A 561 -17.05 1.68 -1.22
CA GLU A 561 -16.91 0.31 -0.70
C GLU A 561 -15.49 -0.24 -0.91
N LEU A 562 -14.86 0.06 -2.07
CA LEU A 562 -13.47 -0.29 -2.35
C LEU A 562 -12.51 0.48 -1.43
N ASN A 563 -12.75 1.78 -1.23
CA ASN A 563 -11.97 2.63 -0.33
C ASN A 563 -12.00 2.09 1.10
N LEU A 564 -13.20 1.70 1.59
CA LEU A 564 -13.35 1.09 2.92
C LEU A 564 -12.59 -0.23 3.02
N SER A 565 -12.71 -1.08 2.00
CA SER A 565 -12.10 -2.41 1.98
C SER A 565 -10.57 -2.34 1.97
N ALA A 566 -9.99 -1.49 1.13
CA ALA A 566 -8.54 -1.27 1.08
C ALA A 566 -8.02 -0.67 2.40
N ALA A 567 -8.79 0.25 3.01
CA ALA A 567 -8.44 0.83 4.30
C ALA A 567 -8.51 -0.18 5.46
N LEU A 568 -9.48 -1.09 5.47
CA LEU A 568 -9.55 -2.20 6.43
C LEU A 568 -8.36 -3.15 6.28
N ALA A 569 -7.96 -3.47 5.04
CA ALA A 569 -6.76 -4.25 4.76
C ALA A 569 -5.48 -3.54 5.23
N ALA A 570 -5.37 -2.23 4.96
CA ALA A 570 -4.26 -1.40 5.42
C ALA A 570 -4.20 -1.33 6.95
N LYS A 571 -5.33 -1.10 7.61
CA LYS A 571 -5.46 -1.10 9.08
C LYS A 571 -4.95 -2.40 9.66
N TYR A 572 -5.48 -3.53 9.18
CA TYR A 572 -5.07 -4.84 9.65
C TYR A 572 -3.55 -5.02 9.51
N ARG A 573 -2.97 -4.65 8.36
CA ARG A 573 -1.53 -4.79 8.14
C ARG A 573 -0.69 -3.85 9.01
N LEU A 574 -1.10 -2.60 9.18
CA LEU A 574 -0.43 -1.62 10.02
C LEU A 574 -0.44 -2.05 11.50
N GLU A 575 -1.56 -2.60 11.99
CA GLU A 575 -1.66 -3.13 13.35
C GLU A 575 -0.78 -4.36 13.58
N GLN A 576 -0.61 -5.22 12.57
CA GLN A 576 0.37 -6.32 12.62
C GLN A 576 1.81 -5.82 12.77
N LEU A 577 2.12 -4.63 12.25
CA LEU A 577 3.41 -3.97 12.41
C LEU A 577 3.53 -3.25 13.76
N GLY A 578 2.49 -3.22 14.58
CA GLY A 578 2.45 -2.59 15.89
C GLY A 578 1.88 -1.16 15.90
N ALA A 579 1.48 -0.60 14.76
CA ALA A 579 0.90 0.74 14.71
C ALA A 579 -0.46 0.78 15.42
N THR A 580 -0.78 1.92 16.03
CA THR A 580 -2.15 2.22 16.48
C THR A 580 -2.90 2.87 15.33
N VAL A 581 -3.93 2.20 14.81
CA VAL A 581 -4.66 2.67 13.63
C VAL A 581 -6.09 3.05 13.97
N THR A 582 -6.45 4.28 13.64
CA THR A 582 -7.83 4.78 13.68
C THR A 582 -8.35 5.01 12.27
N MET A 583 -9.68 5.05 12.11
CA MET A 583 -10.33 5.31 10.83
C MET A 583 -11.38 6.40 11.00
N THR A 584 -11.57 7.27 10.00
CA THR A 584 -12.69 8.23 10.00
C THR A 584 -14.04 7.51 9.91
N ARG A 585 -14.08 6.39 9.19
CA ARG A 585 -15.19 5.43 9.17
C ARG A 585 -14.67 4.01 9.03
N ASP A 586 -15.35 3.07 9.68
CA ASP A 586 -15.10 1.61 9.60
C ASP A 586 -16.33 0.85 9.05
N THR A 587 -17.36 1.60 8.65
CA THR A 587 -18.62 1.13 8.08
C THR A 587 -19.03 2.05 6.92
N ASP A 588 -20.10 1.69 6.21
CA ASP A 588 -20.65 2.51 5.14
C ASP A 588 -21.48 3.69 5.71
N VAL A 589 -20.78 4.75 6.12
CA VAL A 589 -21.35 5.98 6.66
C VAL A 589 -20.71 7.20 6.02
N PHE A 590 -21.52 8.22 5.76
CA PHE A 590 -21.07 9.50 5.23
C PHE A 590 -20.55 10.42 6.35
N TYR A 591 -19.35 10.97 6.16
CA TYR A 591 -18.85 12.14 6.90
C TYR A 591 -18.48 13.25 5.92
N THR A 592 -18.84 14.48 6.28
CA THR A 592 -18.41 15.69 5.58
C THR A 592 -16.89 15.85 5.67
N LEU A 593 -16.32 16.61 4.73
CA LEU A 593 -14.89 16.91 4.75
C LEU A 593 -14.46 17.63 6.04
N ALA A 594 -15.32 18.50 6.61
CA ALA A 594 -15.06 19.19 7.87
C ALA A 594 -14.99 18.21 9.05
N GLU A 595 -15.95 17.29 9.19
CA GLU A 595 -15.96 16.27 10.25
C GLU A 595 -14.71 15.37 10.21
N ARG A 596 -14.24 15.00 9.00
CA ARG A 596 -12.99 14.24 8.83
C ARG A 596 -11.77 15.01 9.35
N MET A 597 -11.72 16.32 9.09
CA MET A 597 -10.66 17.19 9.60
C MET A 597 -10.77 17.41 11.11
N GLU A 598 -11.96 17.49 11.67
CA GLU A 598 -12.16 17.54 13.12
C GLU A 598 -11.63 16.27 13.80
N MET A 599 -11.86 15.09 13.21
CA MET A 599 -11.28 13.83 13.69
C MET A 599 -9.75 13.88 13.65
N LEU A 600 -9.14 14.30 12.53
CA LEU A 600 -7.69 14.48 12.40
C LEU A 600 -7.16 15.45 13.47
N ASN A 601 -7.79 16.62 13.63
CA ASN A 601 -7.42 17.65 14.60
C ASN A 601 -7.52 17.16 16.04
N SER A 602 -8.51 16.32 16.35
CA SER A 602 -8.68 15.76 17.70
C SER A 602 -7.65 14.68 18.03
N GLN A 603 -7.34 13.80 17.07
CA GLN A 603 -6.48 12.63 17.27
C GLN A 603 -4.99 12.92 17.13
N LYS A 604 -4.63 13.91 16.30
CA LYS A 604 -3.25 14.31 16.01
C LYS A 604 -2.33 13.12 15.66
N PRO A 605 -2.69 12.28 14.68
CA PRO A 605 -1.93 11.07 14.32
C PRO A 605 -0.55 11.42 13.74
N ASP A 606 0.37 10.45 13.65
CA ASP A 606 1.67 10.62 12.99
C ASP A 606 1.56 10.59 11.46
N PHE A 607 0.52 9.93 10.95
CA PHE A 607 0.22 9.89 9.51
C PHE A 607 -1.28 10.04 9.28
N PHE A 608 -1.64 10.79 8.24
CA PHE A 608 -3.01 10.85 7.72
C PHE A 608 -3.03 10.45 6.24
N ILE A 609 -3.84 9.43 5.92
CA ILE A 609 -3.93 8.87 4.57
C ILE A 609 -5.40 8.78 4.18
N ALA A 610 -5.86 9.69 3.32
CA ALA A 610 -7.16 9.59 2.66
C ALA A 610 -7.06 8.60 1.50
N ILE A 611 -7.86 7.54 1.53
CA ILE A 611 -7.80 6.41 0.59
C ILE A 611 -8.95 6.52 -0.40
N HIS A 612 -8.59 6.60 -1.67
CA HIS A 612 -9.49 6.76 -2.81
C HIS A 612 -9.15 5.80 -3.95
N HIS A 613 -10.12 5.62 -4.85
CA HIS A 613 -9.89 5.07 -6.16
C HIS A 613 -10.39 6.05 -7.22
N ASN A 614 -9.55 6.31 -8.21
CA ASN A 614 -9.72 7.40 -9.13
C ASN A 614 -10.76 7.09 -10.20
N SER A 615 -11.11 8.11 -10.97
CA SER A 615 -11.88 7.96 -12.19
C SER A 615 -11.47 8.98 -13.26
N ALA A 616 -11.83 8.71 -14.50
CA ALA A 616 -11.62 9.62 -15.60
C ALA A 616 -12.92 9.88 -16.38
N ALA A 617 -12.95 10.99 -17.11
CA ALA A 617 -14.10 11.37 -17.90
C ALA A 617 -14.41 10.33 -18.99
N MET A 618 -15.68 9.90 -19.07
CA MET A 618 -16.16 8.85 -19.98
C MET A 618 -16.15 9.24 -21.47
N ASN A 619 -15.53 10.35 -21.85
CA ASN A 619 -15.40 10.81 -23.23
C ASN A 619 -14.02 10.52 -23.85
N ALA A 620 -13.29 9.56 -23.28
CA ALA A 620 -11.99 9.08 -23.75
C ALA A 620 -11.89 7.54 -23.62
N ASP A 621 -10.90 6.93 -24.28
CA ASP A 621 -10.59 5.51 -24.14
C ASP A 621 -9.99 5.20 -22.76
N LEU A 622 -10.86 4.77 -21.84
CA LEU A 622 -10.49 4.47 -20.46
C LEU A 622 -9.66 3.20 -20.30
N ASN A 623 -9.52 2.36 -21.34
CA ASN A 623 -8.57 1.25 -21.31
C ASN A 623 -7.11 1.75 -21.23
N GLN A 624 -6.86 3.00 -21.66
CA GLN A 624 -5.54 3.62 -21.68
C GLN A 624 -5.31 4.59 -20.52
N VAL A 625 -6.30 4.76 -19.63
CA VAL A 625 -6.22 5.67 -18.49
C VAL A 625 -6.27 4.83 -17.21
N GLY A 626 -5.14 4.78 -16.50
CA GLY A 626 -4.98 3.98 -15.30
C GLY A 626 -3.73 4.39 -14.54
N GLY A 627 -3.51 3.76 -13.38
CA GLY A 627 -2.37 3.95 -12.50
C GLY A 627 -2.73 4.40 -11.09
N THR A 628 -1.72 4.52 -10.24
CA THR A 628 -1.84 5.08 -8.89
C THR A 628 -1.19 6.46 -8.82
N GLU A 629 -1.76 7.36 -8.03
CA GLU A 629 -1.20 8.68 -7.74
C GLU A 629 -1.46 9.08 -6.29
N ALA A 630 -0.62 9.97 -5.76
CA ALA A 630 -0.78 10.45 -4.39
C ALA A 630 -0.66 11.98 -4.34
N TYR A 631 -1.56 12.62 -3.62
CA TYR A 631 -1.67 14.07 -3.56
C TYR A 631 -1.25 14.62 -2.21
N TRP A 632 -0.50 15.70 -2.24
CA TRP A 632 -0.04 16.44 -1.06
C TRP A 632 -0.30 17.93 -1.26
N PHE A 633 -0.46 18.66 -0.16
CA PHE A 633 -0.57 20.12 -0.18
C PHE A 633 0.66 20.76 0.48
N TYR A 634 0.94 20.41 1.74
CA TYR A 634 2.14 20.83 2.42
C TYR A 634 3.33 19.93 2.09
N THR A 635 4.52 20.52 2.02
CA THR A 635 5.74 19.88 1.47
C THR A 635 6.11 18.61 2.23
N GLU A 636 5.79 18.56 3.52
CA GLU A 636 6.04 17.46 4.45
C GLU A 636 5.22 16.21 4.10
N GLY A 637 4.10 16.37 3.39
CA GLY A 637 3.31 15.25 2.85
C GLY A 637 3.95 14.60 1.61
N LYS A 638 4.86 15.29 0.91
CA LYS A 638 5.42 14.82 -0.37
C LYS A 638 6.24 13.53 -0.24
N PRO A 639 7.11 13.33 0.77
CA PRO A 639 7.82 12.07 0.96
C PRO A 639 6.86 10.88 1.14
N LEU A 640 5.84 11.04 1.99
CA LEU A 640 4.81 10.00 2.19
C LEU A 640 4.04 9.72 0.89
N ALA A 641 3.63 10.76 0.15
CA ALA A 641 2.94 10.59 -1.13
C ALA A 641 3.81 9.82 -2.15
N THR A 642 5.11 10.11 -2.17
CA THR A 642 6.06 9.40 -3.04
C THR A 642 6.17 7.93 -2.65
N ALA A 643 6.29 7.63 -1.35
CA ALA A 643 6.38 6.26 -0.85
C ALA A 643 5.10 5.47 -1.13
N LEU A 644 3.92 6.09 -0.95
CA LEU A 644 2.63 5.45 -1.19
C LEU A 644 2.43 5.09 -2.66
N SER A 645 2.60 6.04 -3.59
CA SER A 645 2.37 5.76 -5.02
C SER A 645 3.36 4.71 -5.55
N ALA A 646 4.62 4.78 -5.13
CA ALA A 646 5.65 3.81 -5.52
C ALA A 646 5.35 2.40 -4.99
N ASN A 647 4.97 2.26 -3.71
CA ASN A 647 4.65 0.96 -3.12
C ASN A 647 3.38 0.33 -3.73
N VAL A 648 2.35 1.14 -4.01
CA VAL A 648 1.12 0.65 -4.65
C VAL A 648 1.42 0.18 -6.07
N SER A 649 2.14 0.98 -6.85
CA SER A 649 2.56 0.64 -8.21
C SER A 649 3.35 -0.67 -8.24
N LEU A 650 4.35 -0.78 -7.36
CA LEU A 650 5.17 -1.97 -7.24
C LEU A 650 4.36 -3.23 -6.96
N THR A 651 3.43 -3.15 -6.00
CA THR A 651 2.72 -4.32 -5.49
C THR A 651 1.62 -4.77 -6.45
N THR A 652 0.97 -3.81 -7.12
CA THR A 652 -0.20 -4.07 -7.98
C THR A 652 0.15 -4.16 -9.47
N GLY A 653 1.34 -3.72 -9.88
CA GLY A 653 1.75 -3.62 -11.28
C GLY A 653 1.12 -2.45 -12.04
N ARG A 654 0.35 -1.58 -11.37
CA ARG A 654 -0.27 -0.39 -11.97
C ARG A 654 0.80 0.66 -12.28
N ASN A 655 0.53 1.53 -13.26
CA ASN A 655 1.44 2.62 -13.60
C ASN A 655 1.63 3.58 -12.41
N ASP A 656 2.87 3.88 -12.03
CA ASP A 656 3.17 4.95 -11.07
C ASP A 656 3.03 6.31 -11.75
N ARG A 657 2.04 7.09 -11.31
CA ARG A 657 1.82 8.47 -11.79
C ARG A 657 2.38 9.51 -10.81
N GLY A 658 3.00 9.02 -9.73
CA GLY A 658 3.81 9.79 -8.81
C GLY A 658 3.04 10.71 -7.87
N PRO A 659 3.80 11.44 -7.01
CA PRO A 659 3.25 12.44 -6.11
C PRO A 659 2.85 13.72 -6.87
N LYS A 660 1.71 14.30 -6.51
CA LYS A 660 1.14 15.50 -7.13
C LYS A 660 0.78 16.56 -6.10
N TYR A 661 1.14 17.81 -6.39
CA TYR A 661 0.65 18.94 -5.61
C TYR A 661 -0.82 19.21 -5.98
N SER A 662 -1.71 19.22 -4.99
CA SER A 662 -3.12 19.62 -5.16
C SER A 662 -3.72 20.04 -3.82
N ALA A 663 -4.64 20.99 -3.85
CA ALA A 663 -5.26 21.57 -2.66
C ALA A 663 -6.57 20.87 -2.27
N PHE A 664 -6.57 19.54 -2.25
CA PHE A 664 -7.70 18.75 -1.73
C PHE A 664 -7.95 19.11 -0.26
N TYR A 665 -9.21 19.17 0.15
CA TYR A 665 -9.57 19.65 1.49
C TYR A 665 -8.86 18.85 2.60
N VAL A 666 -8.78 17.53 2.45
CA VAL A 666 -8.21 16.61 3.46
C VAL A 666 -6.68 16.63 3.52
N THR A 667 -5.99 17.12 2.47
CA THR A 667 -4.52 17.23 2.46
C THR A 667 -4.02 18.52 3.10
N ARG A 668 -4.93 19.44 3.45
CA ARG A 668 -4.63 20.81 3.89
C ARG A 668 -4.38 20.95 5.40
N SER A 669 -3.83 19.92 6.04
CA SER A 669 -3.42 19.91 7.45
C SER A 669 -1.90 19.83 7.60
N ASN A 670 -1.36 20.52 8.61
CA ASN A 670 0.06 20.50 8.99
C ASN A 670 0.36 19.63 10.22
N ILE A 671 -0.66 19.00 10.80
CA ILE A 671 -0.52 18.21 12.03
C ILE A 671 0.47 17.06 11.85
N CYS A 672 0.50 16.49 10.65
CA CYS A 672 1.35 15.40 10.22
C CYS A 672 1.40 15.38 8.69
N PRO A 673 2.26 14.55 8.07
CA PRO A 673 2.15 14.23 6.66
C PRO A 673 0.74 13.75 6.29
N ALA A 674 0.01 14.59 5.55
CA ALA A 674 -1.37 14.35 5.13
C ALA A 674 -1.42 14.16 3.61
N VAL A 675 -1.88 12.98 3.17
CA VAL A 675 -1.88 12.57 1.76
C VAL A 675 -3.25 12.02 1.36
N LEU A 676 -3.68 12.32 0.13
CA LEU A 676 -4.78 11.63 -0.53
C LEU A 676 -4.18 10.66 -1.55
N LEU A 677 -4.44 9.37 -1.40
CA LEU A 677 -3.92 8.28 -2.24
C LEU A 677 -5.02 7.75 -3.15
N GLU A 678 -4.76 7.77 -4.45
CA GLU A 678 -5.55 7.13 -5.48
C GLU A 678 -4.92 5.78 -5.83
N LEU A 679 -5.57 4.68 -5.44
CA LEU A 679 -5.01 3.32 -5.55
C LEU A 679 -5.04 2.75 -6.98
N GLY A 680 -5.99 3.19 -7.80
CA GLY A 680 -6.25 2.74 -9.17
C GLY A 680 -7.50 3.41 -9.74
N PHE A 681 -7.83 3.21 -11.01
CA PHE A 681 -8.98 3.84 -11.65
C PHE A 681 -10.19 2.90 -11.74
N VAL A 682 -11.27 3.17 -10.99
CA VAL A 682 -12.52 2.38 -11.08
C VAL A 682 -13.22 2.52 -12.42
N SER A 683 -12.91 3.57 -13.17
CA SER A 683 -13.42 3.79 -14.52
C SER A 683 -12.67 2.99 -15.59
N ASN A 684 -11.52 2.40 -15.25
CA ASN A 684 -10.76 1.51 -16.13
C ASN A 684 -11.23 0.07 -15.89
N PRO A 685 -11.75 -0.65 -16.89
CA PRO A 685 -12.30 -1.99 -16.68
C PRO A 685 -11.32 -3.02 -16.09
N ALA A 686 -10.05 -2.96 -16.47
CA ALA A 686 -9.04 -3.90 -15.98
C ALA A 686 -8.57 -3.54 -14.57
N GLU A 687 -8.37 -2.26 -14.29
CA GLU A 687 -8.01 -1.84 -12.93
C GLU A 687 -9.16 -2.05 -11.98
N TYR A 688 -10.40 -1.74 -12.37
CA TYR A 688 -11.59 -1.99 -11.56
C TYR A 688 -11.69 -3.45 -11.11
N GLU A 689 -11.47 -4.41 -12.01
CA GLU A 689 -11.41 -5.84 -11.64
C GLU A 689 -10.32 -6.10 -10.60
N SER A 690 -9.09 -5.61 -10.83
CA SER A 690 -8.02 -5.82 -9.85
C SER A 690 -8.33 -5.18 -8.49
N CYS A 691 -8.83 -3.93 -8.45
CA CYS A 691 -9.21 -3.23 -7.23
C CYS A 691 -10.34 -3.93 -6.45
N ALA A 692 -11.24 -4.65 -7.14
CA ALA A 692 -12.37 -5.34 -6.52
C ALA A 692 -12.08 -6.81 -6.14
N THR A 693 -10.87 -7.32 -6.41
CA THR A 693 -10.47 -8.66 -6.00
C THR A 693 -9.92 -8.67 -4.57
N LEU A 694 -10.04 -9.82 -3.91
CA LEU A 694 -9.41 -10.05 -2.61
C LEU A 694 -7.90 -9.79 -2.66
N GLU A 695 -7.24 -10.28 -3.71
CA GLU A 695 -5.80 -10.09 -3.92
C GLU A 695 -5.43 -8.61 -4.06
N GLY A 696 -6.16 -7.85 -4.89
CA GLY A 696 -5.90 -6.43 -5.10
C GLY A 696 -6.07 -5.60 -3.83
N LEU A 697 -7.17 -5.81 -3.10
CA LEU A 697 -7.44 -5.08 -1.84
C LEU A 697 -6.37 -5.36 -0.77
N TRP A 698 -5.91 -6.61 -0.63
CA TRP A 698 -4.82 -6.94 0.28
C TRP A 698 -3.47 -6.40 -0.20
N SER A 699 -3.23 -6.37 -1.50
CA SER A 699 -2.02 -5.78 -2.09
C SER A 699 -1.95 -4.27 -1.85
N GLU A 700 -3.07 -3.57 -2.04
CA GLU A 700 -3.21 -2.14 -1.75
C GLU A 700 -3.00 -1.83 -0.26
N GLY A 701 -3.67 -2.57 0.62
CA GLY A 701 -3.49 -2.41 2.06
C GLY A 701 -2.06 -2.71 2.52
N GLY A 702 -1.44 -3.74 1.94
CA GLY A 702 -0.04 -4.09 2.18
C GLY A 702 0.93 -2.99 1.75
N ALA A 703 0.70 -2.40 0.57
CA ALA A 703 1.50 -1.30 0.03
C ALA A 703 1.40 -0.04 0.89
N ILE A 704 0.21 0.30 1.39
CA ILE A 704 0.01 1.43 2.32
C ILE A 704 0.85 1.22 3.59
N ALA A 705 0.77 0.02 4.19
CA ALA A 705 1.51 -0.28 5.41
C ALA A 705 3.04 -0.25 5.20
N GLN A 706 3.51 -0.76 4.05
CA GLN A 706 4.94 -0.70 3.70
C GLN A 706 5.40 0.75 3.53
N ALA A 707 4.62 1.60 2.87
CA ALA A 707 4.96 3.01 2.69
C ALA A 707 5.04 3.77 4.03
N VAL A 708 4.16 3.47 4.99
CA VAL A 708 4.25 4.01 6.36
C VAL A 708 5.54 3.52 7.02
N LEU A 709 5.85 2.23 6.95
CA LEU A 709 7.09 1.67 7.51
C LEU A 709 8.36 2.29 6.89
N ASP A 710 8.37 2.53 5.59
CA ASP A 710 9.48 3.18 4.88
C ASP A 710 9.64 4.65 5.27
N SER A 711 8.55 5.28 5.74
CA SER A 711 8.53 6.69 6.16
C SER A 711 8.97 6.89 7.61
N VAL A 712 9.13 5.83 8.39
CA VAL A 712 9.58 5.87 9.78
C VAL A 712 11.06 5.48 9.86
N PRO A 713 11.97 6.39 10.26
CA PRO A 713 13.40 6.11 10.36
C PRO A 713 13.72 5.07 11.44
N GLY A 714 14.74 4.23 11.16
CA GLY A 714 15.24 3.16 12.02
C GLY A 714 16.17 3.57 13.15
#